data_AF-A0A3D3JNB5-F1
#
_entry.id   AF-A0A3D3JNB5-F1
#
_cell.length_a   1.000
_cell.length_b   1.000
_cell.length_c   1.000
_cell.angle_alpha   90.00
_cell.angle_beta   90.00
_cell.angle_gamma   90.00
#
_symmetry.space_group_name_H-M   'P 1'
#
loop_
_entity.id
_entity.type
_entity.pdbx_description
1 polymer ?
#
loop_
_entity_poly.entity_id
_entity_poly.type
_entity_poly.pdbx_seq_one_letter_code
_entity_poly.pdbx_strand_id
1 'polypeptide(L)'
;WVVDLGPEGGGAGGELICAGPPKAVAACDRSHTGKALLQAYCDSKPTSHLPLGEAPAPYVVKKNDHICINNAREHNLKNIDIKIPRETFTVITGISGSGKSTIAFDILFGEGQRRYLESINAYARQFVQPASRPDVDSISGIPPTVAIEQRTSRGGIKSTVATVTEIYHFLRLLFVKLGVQHCPDCDVAIEPQSPDVARARIMKGFAGRRILVLAPLVVARKGYYTDLAEWAGGKGYEHLRVDGEMVPTAEWPRLDRYKEHDIELPVGECQVEARREKDLQELLTTALAVGKGIVYVVAAPNTRNKRRPAPKIFSTVHACPQCGRSFDHLDPRLFSYNSRHGWCSSCFGTGMALPGFDEDLTGEERKWRSHRAGENAAVCGACDGRRLRPEALAVRFDGQSIDWFTGMSVGEAADGFNDLTLKNRDAVVARDILAELRSRLAFLVHVGLPYLSLDRAAPTLSGGEAQRIRLAAQLGSNLRGVCYILDEPTIGLHARDNMMLLDTLHELKQKGNTVVVVEHDEDTIRRADHIIDIGPGAGVNGGEIVAVGTVGQLKRNKKSVTGHFLRKPLQHPLVVNDRRHASIARGDCLQVRRASLHNLKNINIRIPLGRLICVTGVSGSGKSTLVRHVLQSNLHGIVQQRGKGRRKKAKNNDLIGCAGIEGADGIGRVLEVDQTPIGKTPRSCPATYVGIWDRIRRLFAETPDARMRGYTNSRFSFNVAEGRCPDCAGQGMQRIEMSFLPNVTVSCDTCGGNRFTTETLSIRFKDRTVAEVLNMSIDEAVEFFSAHRNVHHALQLLQDVGLGYLKLGQQSPTLSGGEAQRIKLVTELAKAGGRTAGHTLYVLDEPTIGLHMADVEKLIHVLHRLVDAGNTVVLVEHNLDIIAEADWLIDLGPEGGNGGGEIVAQGSPEKVAEKTGRSHTAEFLAPFLASRGRPGAPSFQRKTGNN
;
A
#
# COMPACT_ATOMS: atom_id res chain seq x y z
N TRP A 1 14.79 30.06 -36.46
CA TRP A 1 15.19 31.48 -36.56
C TRP A 1 16.35 31.70 -35.60
N VAL A 2 17.35 32.46 -36.01
CA VAL A 2 18.58 32.78 -35.27
C VAL A 2 18.56 34.29 -35.03
N VAL A 3 18.95 34.72 -33.83
CA VAL A 3 19.03 36.13 -33.42
C VAL A 3 20.44 36.36 -32.90
N ASP A 4 21.20 37.25 -33.53
CA ASP A 4 22.58 37.57 -33.16
C ASP A 4 22.64 38.95 -32.49
N LEU A 5 23.25 39.01 -31.31
CA LEU A 5 23.28 40.18 -30.44
C LEU A 5 24.72 40.71 -30.20
N GLY A 6 25.26 41.44 -31.17
CA GLY A 6 26.33 42.42 -30.95
C GLY A 6 27.73 41.82 -30.83
N PRO A 7 28.77 42.44 -31.40
CA PRO A 7 29.97 41.71 -31.83
C PRO A 7 30.90 41.24 -30.72
N GLU A 8 30.71 41.71 -29.47
CA GLU A 8 31.54 41.34 -28.32
C GLU A 8 30.69 40.82 -27.15
N GLY A 9 31.25 39.87 -26.40
CA GLY A 9 30.61 39.32 -25.20
C GLY A 9 30.88 40.17 -23.95
N GLY A 10 29.99 40.06 -22.95
CA GLY A 10 30.12 40.77 -21.67
C GLY A 10 29.36 42.10 -21.64
N GLY A 11 29.84 43.08 -20.85
CA GLY A 11 29.14 44.35 -20.62
C GLY A 11 29.00 45.27 -21.84
N ALA A 12 29.65 44.95 -22.95
CA ALA A 12 29.54 45.65 -24.24
C ALA A 12 28.68 44.91 -25.29
N GLY A 13 28.07 43.77 -24.93
CA GLY A 13 27.19 42.98 -25.79
C GLY A 13 25.69 43.32 -25.61
N GLY A 14 24.84 42.83 -26.52
CA GLY A 14 23.37 42.97 -26.42
C GLY A 14 22.70 43.81 -27.51
N GLU A 15 23.45 44.38 -28.45
CA GLU A 15 22.89 45.07 -29.63
C GLU A 15 22.37 44.03 -30.64
N LEU A 16 21.10 44.10 -31.07
CA LEU A 16 20.60 43.22 -32.12
C LEU A 16 21.25 43.51 -33.47
N ILE A 17 22.11 42.60 -33.93
CA ILE A 17 22.83 42.71 -35.20
C ILE A 17 22.00 42.16 -36.35
N CYS A 18 21.38 40.98 -36.17
CA CYS A 18 20.45 40.42 -37.16
C CYS A 18 19.55 39.35 -36.55
N ALA A 19 18.37 39.14 -37.14
CA ALA A 19 17.47 38.04 -36.80
C ALA A 19 16.81 37.46 -38.05
N GLY A 20 16.78 36.13 -38.17
CA GLY A 20 16.14 35.47 -39.31
C GLY A 20 16.49 33.99 -39.45
N PRO A 21 16.06 33.30 -40.52
CA PRO A 21 16.53 31.95 -40.81
C PRO A 21 18.06 31.92 -41.02
N PRO A 22 18.74 30.78 -40.80
CA PRO A 22 20.21 30.71 -40.82
C PRO A 22 20.87 31.25 -42.09
N LYS A 23 20.23 31.12 -43.27
CA LYS A 23 20.73 31.70 -44.53
C LYS A 23 20.72 33.24 -44.53
N ALA A 24 19.72 33.85 -43.90
CA ALA A 24 19.63 35.32 -43.79
C ALA A 24 20.67 35.86 -42.79
N VAL A 25 20.92 35.14 -41.70
CA VAL A 25 21.98 35.47 -40.73
C VAL A 25 23.37 35.25 -41.33
N ALA A 26 23.56 34.21 -42.14
CA ALA A 26 24.83 33.97 -42.85
C ALA A 26 25.23 35.11 -43.81
N ALA A 27 24.25 35.81 -44.38
CA ALA A 27 24.48 36.97 -45.25
C ALA A 27 24.79 38.27 -44.49
N CYS A 28 24.80 38.26 -43.15
CA CYS A 28 25.07 39.46 -42.35
C CYS A 28 26.56 39.56 -42.00
N ASP A 29 27.29 40.46 -42.66
CA ASP A 29 28.74 40.63 -42.49
C ASP A 29 29.17 41.10 -41.09
N ARG A 30 28.27 41.75 -40.35
CA ARG A 30 28.51 42.21 -38.97
C ARG A 30 28.29 41.11 -37.93
N SER A 31 27.70 39.97 -38.31
CA SER A 31 27.40 38.84 -37.43
C SER A 31 28.55 37.84 -37.41
N HIS A 32 29.17 37.62 -36.24
CA HIS A 32 30.15 36.55 -36.07
C HIS A 32 29.51 35.17 -36.29
N THR A 33 28.26 35.01 -35.86
CA THR A 33 27.46 33.80 -36.10
C THR A 33 27.21 33.59 -37.59
N GLY A 34 26.93 34.67 -38.33
CA GLY A 34 26.74 34.67 -39.77
C GLY A 34 27.98 34.22 -40.52
N LYS A 35 29.16 34.76 -40.17
CA LYS A 35 30.45 34.33 -40.73
C LYS A 35 30.74 32.84 -40.50
N ALA A 36 30.49 32.35 -39.29
CA ALA A 36 30.66 30.94 -38.96
C ALA A 36 29.70 30.03 -39.76
N LEU A 37 28.44 30.46 -39.93
CA LEU A 37 27.46 29.77 -40.76
C LEU A 37 27.87 29.75 -42.23
N LEU A 38 28.38 30.87 -42.76
CA LEU A 38 28.86 30.96 -44.14
C LEU A 38 30.05 30.02 -44.37
N GLN A 39 30.98 29.96 -43.43
CA GLN A 39 32.12 29.05 -43.48
C GLN A 39 31.68 27.58 -43.46
N ALA A 40 30.72 27.22 -42.59
CA ALA A 40 30.14 25.88 -42.56
C ALA A 40 29.40 25.50 -43.86
N TYR A 41 28.75 26.46 -44.53
CA TYR A 41 28.15 26.23 -45.84
C TYR A 41 29.22 26.07 -46.94
N CYS A 42 30.30 26.84 -46.91
CA CYS A 42 31.39 26.75 -47.88
C CYS A 42 32.23 25.47 -47.73
N ASP A 43 32.43 24.98 -46.51
CA ASP A 43 33.16 23.74 -46.23
C ASP A 43 32.33 22.48 -46.54
N SER A 44 31.02 22.62 -46.74
CA SER A 44 30.15 21.54 -47.19
C SER A 44 30.31 21.30 -48.71
N LYS A 45 31.28 20.46 -49.10
CA LYS A 45 31.34 19.95 -50.48
C LYS A 45 30.00 19.30 -50.84
N PRO A 46 29.44 19.53 -52.04
CA PRO A 46 28.25 18.82 -52.48
C PRO A 46 28.63 17.36 -52.64
N THR A 47 28.27 16.53 -51.68
CA THR A 47 28.30 15.09 -51.86
C THR A 47 27.33 14.78 -53.00
N SER A 48 27.91 14.36 -54.12
CA SER A 48 27.22 13.77 -55.25
C SER A 48 26.13 12.85 -54.73
N HIS A 49 24.91 13.06 -55.21
CA HIS A 49 23.74 12.23 -54.97
C HIS A 49 24.14 10.79 -54.66
N LEU A 50 24.13 10.44 -53.37
CA LEU A 50 23.98 9.04 -52.99
C LEU A 50 22.70 8.62 -53.72
N PRO A 51 22.74 7.56 -54.55
CA PRO A 51 21.50 7.03 -55.09
C PRO A 51 20.57 6.87 -53.88
N LEU A 52 19.35 7.39 -54.00
CA LEU A 52 18.27 7.01 -53.08
C LEU A 52 18.21 5.50 -53.20
N GLY A 53 18.99 4.82 -52.35
CA GLY A 53 18.86 3.39 -52.14
C GLY A 53 17.40 3.19 -51.86
N GLU A 54 16.80 2.22 -52.55
CA GLU A 54 15.44 1.78 -52.31
C GLU A 54 15.17 1.90 -50.82
N ALA A 55 14.09 2.61 -50.47
CA ALA A 55 13.70 2.83 -49.08
C ALA A 55 13.97 1.52 -48.34
N PRO A 56 14.88 1.51 -47.34
CA PRO A 56 15.27 0.26 -46.70
C PRO A 56 13.96 -0.41 -46.33
N ALA A 57 13.76 -1.63 -46.84
CA ALA A 57 12.51 -2.36 -46.67
C ALA A 57 12.05 -2.10 -45.24
N PRO A 58 10.86 -1.49 -45.05
CA PRO A 58 10.48 -0.81 -43.81
C PRO A 58 10.93 -1.70 -42.68
N TYR A 59 11.86 -1.22 -41.82
CA TYR A 59 12.53 -2.06 -40.82
C TYR A 59 11.48 -2.97 -40.21
N VAL A 60 11.43 -4.21 -40.69
CA VAL A 60 10.48 -5.19 -40.21
C VAL A 60 11.14 -5.52 -38.90
N VAL A 61 10.68 -4.86 -37.82
CA VAL A 61 10.91 -5.34 -36.48
C VAL A 61 10.51 -6.81 -36.59
N LYS A 62 11.48 -7.73 -36.68
CA LYS A 62 11.19 -9.15 -36.50
C LYS A 62 10.44 -9.14 -35.20
N LYS A 63 9.14 -9.45 -35.25
CA LYS A 63 8.31 -9.59 -34.08
C LYS A 63 9.03 -10.64 -33.24
N ASN A 64 9.83 -10.18 -32.29
CA ASN A 64 10.51 -11.09 -31.39
C ASN A 64 9.38 -11.54 -30.48
N ASP A 65 8.78 -12.67 -30.85
CA ASP A 65 7.63 -13.24 -30.15
C ASP A 65 8.02 -13.77 -28.77
N HIS A 66 9.30 -13.73 -28.41
CA HIS A 66 9.82 -14.23 -27.15
C HIS A 66 10.77 -13.22 -26.48
N ILE A 67 10.75 -13.21 -25.16
CA ILE A 67 11.82 -12.71 -24.31
C ILE A 67 12.82 -13.85 -24.16
N CYS A 68 14.07 -13.64 -24.57
CA CYS A 68 15.13 -14.64 -24.51
C CYS A 68 16.20 -14.19 -23.52
N ILE A 69 16.49 -15.02 -22.52
CA ILE A 69 17.59 -14.86 -21.57
C ILE A 69 18.58 -15.99 -21.84
N ASN A 70 19.83 -15.66 -22.10
CA ASN A 70 20.87 -16.64 -22.39
C ASN A 70 21.91 -16.70 -21.25
N ASN A 71 22.27 -17.91 -20.83
CA ASN A 71 23.24 -18.22 -19.78
C ASN A 71 23.05 -17.38 -18.49
N ALA A 72 21.87 -17.46 -17.87
CA ALA A 72 21.62 -16.78 -16.61
C ALA A 72 22.36 -17.44 -15.43
N ARG A 73 23.10 -16.64 -14.66
CA ARG A 73 23.92 -17.04 -13.51
C ARG A 73 23.63 -16.29 -12.21
N GLU A 74 22.72 -15.32 -12.25
CA GLU A 74 22.35 -14.54 -11.07
C GLU A 74 22.00 -15.47 -9.88
N HIS A 75 22.53 -15.15 -8.70
CA HIS A 75 22.38 -15.93 -7.47
C HIS A 75 22.74 -17.43 -7.58
N ASN A 76 21.75 -18.31 -7.64
CA ASN A 76 21.93 -19.77 -7.67
C ASN A 76 21.64 -20.39 -9.03
N LEU A 77 21.37 -19.58 -10.07
CA LEU A 77 21.07 -20.06 -11.42
C LEU A 77 22.32 -20.67 -12.07
N LYS A 78 22.14 -21.79 -12.79
CA LYS A 78 23.24 -22.60 -13.32
C LYS A 78 23.42 -22.46 -14.84
N ASN A 79 23.73 -21.25 -15.31
CA ASN A 79 23.89 -20.94 -16.75
C ASN A 79 22.68 -21.37 -17.59
N ILE A 80 21.48 -20.96 -17.17
CA ILE A 80 20.25 -21.42 -17.81
C ILE A 80 19.80 -20.51 -18.96
N ASP A 81 19.26 -21.13 -20.02
CA ASP A 81 18.63 -20.43 -21.15
C ASP A 81 17.11 -20.46 -21.00
N ILE A 82 16.48 -19.29 -21.02
CA ILE A 82 15.03 -19.14 -20.83
C ILE A 82 14.42 -18.44 -22.04
N LYS A 83 13.31 -18.99 -22.54
CA LYS A 83 12.46 -18.36 -23.56
C LYS A 83 11.05 -18.18 -23.00
N ILE A 84 10.57 -16.94 -22.94
CA ILE A 84 9.22 -16.59 -22.48
C ILE A 84 8.44 -16.03 -23.67
N PRO A 85 7.33 -16.65 -24.09
CA PRO A 85 6.51 -16.12 -25.17
C PRO A 85 5.81 -14.82 -24.74
N ARG A 86 5.85 -13.81 -25.60
CA ARG A 86 5.17 -12.53 -25.38
C ARG A 86 3.67 -12.67 -25.54
N GLU A 87 2.92 -11.74 -24.93
CA GLU A 87 1.46 -11.70 -24.98
C GLU A 87 0.79 -12.98 -24.41
N THR A 88 1.51 -13.69 -23.55
CA THR A 88 1.02 -14.89 -22.85
C THR A 88 0.97 -14.67 -21.34
N PHE A 89 0.19 -15.52 -20.68
CA PHE A 89 0.22 -15.70 -19.23
C PHE A 89 1.23 -16.82 -18.89
N THR A 90 2.43 -16.42 -18.51
CA THR A 90 3.52 -17.33 -18.11
C THR A 90 3.61 -17.43 -16.59
N VAL A 91 3.66 -18.65 -16.06
CA VAL A 91 3.90 -18.92 -14.64
C VAL A 91 5.29 -19.51 -14.44
N ILE A 92 6.07 -18.93 -13.53
CA ILE A 92 7.35 -19.48 -13.04
C ILE A 92 7.06 -20.16 -11.71
N THR A 93 7.24 -21.47 -11.65
CA THR A 93 6.93 -22.31 -10.49
C THR A 93 8.12 -23.19 -10.11
N GLY A 94 8.01 -23.91 -8.99
CA GLY A 94 9.09 -24.70 -8.40
C GLY A 94 9.05 -24.70 -6.88
N ILE A 95 10.07 -25.23 -6.20
CA ILE A 95 10.14 -25.25 -4.73
C ILE A 95 10.54 -23.85 -4.19
N SER A 96 10.25 -23.55 -2.93
CA SER A 96 10.77 -22.35 -2.24
C SER A 96 12.30 -22.31 -2.33
N GLY A 97 12.88 -21.19 -2.78
CA GLY A 97 14.33 -21.05 -2.93
C GLY A 97 14.94 -21.70 -4.20
N SER A 98 14.14 -22.16 -5.17
CA SER A 98 14.66 -22.77 -6.39
C SER A 98 15.29 -21.78 -7.39
N GLY A 99 15.01 -20.48 -7.29
CA GLY A 99 15.52 -19.42 -8.20
C GLY A 99 14.44 -18.68 -8.99
N LYS A 100 13.15 -18.88 -8.67
CA LYS A 100 12.01 -18.25 -9.37
C LYS A 100 12.03 -16.73 -9.33
N SER A 101 12.15 -16.16 -8.12
CA SER A 101 12.18 -14.71 -7.92
C SER A 101 13.41 -14.07 -8.55
N THR A 102 14.52 -14.80 -8.65
CA THR A 102 15.73 -14.33 -9.34
C THR A 102 15.48 -14.12 -10.84
N ILE A 103 14.81 -15.06 -11.50
CA ILE A 103 14.45 -14.90 -12.92
C ILE A 103 13.47 -13.73 -13.08
N ALA A 104 12.45 -13.65 -12.23
CA ALA A 104 11.38 -12.66 -12.36
C ALA A 104 11.83 -11.23 -12.01
N PHE A 105 12.45 -11.04 -10.86
CA PHE A 105 12.72 -9.70 -10.31
C PHE A 105 14.15 -9.23 -10.56
N ASP A 106 15.15 -10.06 -10.26
CA ASP A 106 16.55 -9.65 -10.40
C ASP A 106 16.96 -9.56 -11.89
N ILE A 107 16.46 -10.48 -12.72
CA ILE A 107 16.76 -10.53 -14.15
C ILE A 107 15.73 -9.76 -14.98
N LEU A 108 14.47 -10.24 -15.08
CA LEU A 108 13.50 -9.65 -15.99
C LEU A 108 13.13 -8.23 -15.60
N PHE A 109 12.66 -8.02 -14.37
CA PHE A 109 12.29 -6.67 -13.92
C PHE A 109 13.50 -5.74 -13.87
N GLY A 110 14.63 -6.21 -13.30
CA GLY A 110 15.87 -5.44 -13.22
C GLY A 110 16.33 -4.95 -14.60
N GLU A 111 16.39 -5.83 -15.60
CA GLU A 111 16.81 -5.47 -16.94
C GLU A 111 15.79 -4.58 -17.68
N GLY A 112 14.49 -4.87 -17.56
CA GLY A 112 13.44 -4.08 -18.20
C GLY A 112 13.36 -2.66 -17.62
N GLN A 113 13.48 -2.53 -16.30
CA GLN A 113 13.55 -1.23 -15.62
C GLN A 113 14.81 -0.47 -16.02
N ARG A 114 15.98 -1.12 -16.01
CA ARG A 114 17.26 -0.51 -16.41
C ARG A 114 17.18 0.05 -17.83
N ARG A 115 16.73 -0.74 -18.80
CA ARG A 115 16.58 -0.30 -20.21
C ARG A 115 15.62 0.88 -20.36
N TYR A 116 14.51 0.86 -19.61
CA TYR A 116 13.57 1.97 -19.61
C TYR A 116 14.20 3.25 -19.04
N LEU A 117 14.89 3.16 -17.89
CA LEU A 117 15.56 4.30 -17.27
C LEU A 117 16.71 4.84 -18.13
N GLU A 118 17.42 3.98 -18.85
CA GLU A 118 18.46 4.39 -19.81
C GLU A 118 17.92 5.18 -21.00
N SER A 119 16.64 4.97 -21.35
CA SER A 119 15.96 5.73 -22.40
C SER A 119 15.53 7.14 -21.97
N ILE A 120 15.55 7.44 -20.66
CA ILE A 120 15.20 8.78 -20.15
C ILE A 120 16.32 9.78 -20.52
N ASN A 121 15.96 11.06 -20.60
CA ASN A 121 16.90 12.14 -20.89
C ASN A 121 18.14 12.15 -19.95
N ALA A 122 19.25 12.69 -20.46
CA ALA A 122 20.53 12.65 -19.75
C ALA A 122 20.50 13.37 -18.39
N TYR A 123 19.67 14.41 -18.25
CA TYR A 123 19.50 15.15 -16.99
C TYR A 123 18.86 14.27 -15.89
N ALA A 124 17.74 13.60 -16.19
CA ALA A 124 17.10 12.74 -15.20
C ALA A 124 17.97 11.53 -14.83
N ARG A 125 18.81 11.04 -15.76
CA ARG A 125 19.81 10.00 -15.48
C ARG A 125 20.87 10.41 -14.45
N GLN A 126 21.11 11.70 -14.23
CA GLN A 126 22.01 12.16 -13.16
C GLN A 126 21.42 11.89 -11.77
N PHE A 127 20.09 11.88 -11.65
CA PHE A 127 19.37 11.66 -10.39
C PHE A 127 18.90 10.22 -10.20
N VAL A 128 18.84 9.45 -11.29
CA VAL A 128 18.41 8.05 -11.29
C VAL A 128 19.61 7.17 -11.56
N GLN A 129 20.19 6.60 -10.49
CA GLN A 129 21.22 5.57 -10.64
C GLN A 129 20.57 4.30 -11.20
N PRO A 130 21.03 3.79 -12.36
CA PRO A 130 20.51 2.54 -12.90
C PRO A 130 20.86 1.37 -11.97
N ALA A 131 19.98 0.37 -11.92
CA ALA A 131 20.25 -0.87 -11.21
C ALA A 131 21.51 -1.57 -11.75
N SER A 132 22.16 -2.39 -10.91
CA SER A 132 23.25 -3.27 -11.34
C SER A 132 22.79 -4.16 -12.48
N ARG A 133 23.68 -4.42 -13.45
CA ARG A 133 23.37 -5.36 -14.53
C ARG A 133 23.26 -6.78 -13.95
N PRO A 134 22.22 -7.55 -14.30
CA PRO A 134 22.14 -8.94 -13.89
C PRO A 134 23.27 -9.77 -14.54
N ASP A 135 23.73 -10.82 -13.87
CA ASP A 135 24.72 -11.76 -14.38
C ASP A 135 24.10 -12.73 -15.39
N VAL A 136 24.10 -12.29 -16.64
CA VAL A 136 23.59 -12.99 -17.82
C VAL A 136 24.47 -12.65 -19.02
N ASP A 137 24.55 -13.53 -20.02
CA ASP A 137 25.31 -13.22 -21.24
C ASP A 137 24.56 -12.24 -22.14
N SER A 138 23.26 -12.47 -22.33
CA SER A 138 22.42 -11.57 -23.12
C SER A 138 20.94 -11.74 -22.79
N ILE A 139 20.21 -10.62 -22.90
CA ILE A 139 18.74 -10.59 -22.83
C ILE A 139 18.23 -9.87 -24.08
N SER A 140 17.24 -10.43 -24.76
CA SER A 140 16.62 -9.83 -25.94
C SER A 140 15.10 -9.95 -25.91
N GLY A 141 14.41 -9.06 -26.64
CA GLY A 141 12.94 -9.08 -26.73
C GLY A 141 12.19 -8.60 -25.48
N ILE A 142 12.89 -8.07 -24.47
CA ILE A 142 12.26 -7.60 -23.24
C ILE A 142 11.52 -6.26 -23.46
N PRO A 143 10.20 -6.20 -23.22
CA PRO A 143 9.44 -4.95 -23.26
C PRO A 143 9.64 -4.14 -21.96
N PRO A 144 9.08 -2.91 -21.85
CA PRO A 144 9.01 -2.21 -20.56
C PRO A 144 8.35 -3.09 -19.49
N THR A 145 8.97 -3.17 -18.31
CA THR A 145 8.53 -4.05 -17.22
C THR A 145 7.91 -3.28 -16.07
N VAL A 146 6.85 -3.85 -15.48
CA VAL A 146 6.25 -3.36 -14.24
C VAL A 146 6.19 -4.50 -13.24
N ALA A 147 6.92 -4.36 -12.11
CA ALA A 147 6.86 -5.31 -11.01
C ALA A 147 5.77 -4.95 -10.00
N ILE A 148 5.05 -5.97 -9.55
CA ILE A 148 4.06 -5.91 -8.46
C ILE A 148 4.51 -6.89 -7.36
N GLU A 149 5.39 -6.41 -6.49
CA GLU A 149 6.00 -7.15 -5.37
C GLU A 149 5.29 -6.91 -4.04
N GLN A 150 5.40 -7.89 -3.14
CA GLN A 150 4.86 -7.82 -1.78
C GLN A 150 5.60 -6.84 -0.84
N ARG A 151 6.89 -6.59 -1.09
CA ARG A 151 7.79 -5.87 -0.16
C ARG A 151 8.03 -4.40 -0.49
N THR A 152 7.18 -3.80 -1.32
CA THR A 152 7.30 -2.38 -1.65
C THR A 152 6.73 -1.46 -0.57
N SER A 153 7.25 -0.23 -0.52
CA SER A 153 6.84 0.84 0.42
C SER A 153 5.30 0.91 0.56
N ARG A 154 4.75 0.61 1.75
CA ARG A 154 3.30 0.63 2.05
C ARG A 154 2.69 2.04 2.10
N GLY A 155 3.31 3.03 1.45
CA GLY A 155 2.94 4.43 1.56
C GLY A 155 3.12 5.00 2.97
N GLY A 156 2.93 6.31 3.09
CA GLY A 156 2.91 7.01 4.38
C GLY A 156 1.53 6.98 5.03
N ILE A 157 1.38 7.55 6.22
CA ILE A 157 0.07 7.64 6.90
C ILE A 157 -0.94 8.52 6.14
N LYS A 158 -0.44 9.46 5.34
CA LYS A 158 -1.23 10.29 4.44
C LYS A 158 -1.66 9.54 3.17
N SER A 159 -1.02 8.42 2.84
CA SER A 159 -1.45 7.57 1.74
C SER A 159 -2.70 6.79 2.16
N THR A 160 -3.74 6.87 1.36
CA THR A 160 -5.01 6.14 1.49
C THR A 160 -5.25 5.25 0.27
N VAL A 161 -6.20 4.32 0.36
CA VAL A 161 -6.68 3.52 -0.78
C VAL A 161 -7.02 4.42 -1.96
N ALA A 162 -7.76 5.51 -1.75
CA ALA A 162 -8.15 6.44 -2.81
C ALA A 162 -6.96 7.19 -3.45
N THR A 163 -5.92 7.52 -2.68
CA THR A 163 -4.73 8.20 -3.26
C THR A 163 -3.85 7.24 -4.05
N VAL A 164 -3.66 6.01 -3.57
CA VAL A 164 -2.81 5.00 -4.23
C VAL A 164 -3.43 4.54 -5.55
N THR A 165 -4.76 4.49 -5.61
CA THR A 165 -5.54 4.13 -6.80
C THR A 165 -5.85 5.32 -7.71
N GLU A 166 -5.42 6.52 -7.30
CA GLU A 166 -5.72 7.81 -7.91
C GLU A 166 -7.20 8.20 -8.00
N ILE A 167 -8.12 7.40 -7.47
CA ILE A 167 -9.55 7.72 -7.35
C ILE A 167 -9.74 9.09 -6.69
N TYR A 168 -8.93 9.38 -5.67
CA TYR A 168 -8.97 10.67 -4.98
C TYR A 168 -8.67 11.85 -5.91
N HIS A 169 -7.80 11.70 -6.91
CA HIS A 169 -7.50 12.77 -7.86
C HIS A 169 -8.71 13.11 -8.74
N PHE A 170 -9.43 12.09 -9.20
CA PHE A 170 -10.67 12.28 -9.97
C PHE A 170 -11.80 12.83 -9.11
N LEU A 171 -11.91 12.41 -7.84
CA LEU A 171 -12.84 13.03 -6.89
C LEU A 171 -12.54 14.52 -6.70
N ARG A 172 -11.27 14.90 -6.50
CA ARG A 172 -10.87 16.31 -6.40
C ARG A 172 -11.26 17.10 -7.65
N LEU A 173 -11.05 16.53 -8.84
CA LEU A 173 -11.45 17.17 -10.09
C LEU A 173 -12.97 17.31 -10.20
N LEU A 174 -13.74 16.28 -9.81
CA LEU A 174 -15.20 16.33 -9.78
C LEU A 174 -15.70 17.45 -8.87
N PHE A 175 -15.17 17.55 -7.65
CA PHE A 175 -15.53 18.59 -6.69
C PHE A 175 -15.15 20.00 -7.14
N VAL A 176 -14.01 20.17 -7.80
CA VAL A 176 -13.62 21.47 -8.39
C VAL A 176 -14.58 21.88 -9.51
N LYS A 177 -15.05 20.92 -10.32
CA LYS A 177 -15.87 21.20 -11.50
C LYS A 177 -17.36 21.37 -11.19
N LEU A 178 -17.89 20.57 -10.28
CA LEU A 178 -19.33 20.49 -9.99
C LEU A 178 -19.70 20.76 -8.53
N GLY A 179 -18.73 20.90 -7.64
CA GLY A 179 -18.99 21.15 -6.22
C GLY A 179 -19.50 22.56 -5.96
N VAL A 180 -20.50 22.68 -5.10
CA VAL A 180 -21.01 23.95 -4.61
C VAL A 180 -20.31 24.27 -3.29
N GLN A 181 -19.55 25.37 -3.27
CA GLN A 181 -18.89 25.84 -2.07
C GLN A 181 -19.91 26.42 -1.09
N HIS A 182 -19.85 26.01 0.18
CA HIS A 182 -20.65 26.61 1.26
C HIS A 182 -19.73 27.33 2.25
N CYS A 183 -20.29 28.32 2.96
CA CYS A 183 -19.58 28.97 4.05
C CYS A 183 -19.49 28.02 5.25
N PRO A 184 -18.28 27.68 5.77
CA PRO A 184 -18.16 26.78 6.93
C PRO A 184 -18.87 27.27 8.18
N ASP A 185 -18.99 28.59 8.33
CA ASP A 185 -19.54 29.25 9.51
C ASP A 185 -21.06 29.47 9.41
N CYS A 186 -21.60 29.63 8.20
CA CYS A 186 -23.00 29.99 7.96
C CYS A 186 -23.81 28.89 7.24
N ASP A 187 -23.14 27.87 6.70
CA ASP A 187 -23.70 26.78 5.88
C ASP A 187 -24.57 27.22 4.68
N VAL A 188 -24.32 28.42 4.17
CA VAL A 188 -25.00 28.97 2.97
C VAL A 188 -24.15 28.78 1.72
N ALA A 189 -24.81 28.47 0.60
CA ALA A 189 -24.17 28.31 -0.70
C ALA A 189 -23.53 29.62 -1.19
N ILE A 190 -22.30 29.51 -1.69
CA ILE A 190 -21.48 30.61 -2.18
C ILE A 190 -21.55 30.61 -3.70
N GLU A 191 -22.61 31.24 -4.21
CA GLU A 191 -22.85 31.39 -5.63
C GLU A 191 -22.55 32.83 -6.07
N PRO A 192 -21.63 33.04 -7.03
CA PRO A 192 -21.47 34.34 -7.64
C PRO A 192 -22.74 34.65 -8.44
N GLN A 193 -23.36 35.79 -8.16
CA GLN A 193 -24.55 36.22 -8.88
C GLN A 193 -24.16 37.26 -9.92
N SER A 194 -24.78 37.22 -11.10
CA SER A 194 -24.58 38.31 -12.06
C SER A 194 -25.17 39.61 -11.49
N PRO A 195 -24.63 40.78 -11.88
CA PRO A 195 -25.20 42.07 -11.51
C PRO A 195 -26.70 42.17 -11.80
N ASP A 196 -27.16 41.58 -12.91
CA ASP A 196 -28.58 41.54 -13.29
C ASP A 196 -29.42 40.67 -12.35
N VAL A 197 -28.91 39.52 -11.90
CA VAL A 197 -29.60 38.66 -10.93
C VAL A 197 -29.67 39.33 -9.56
N ALA A 198 -28.59 40.00 -9.14
CA ALA A 198 -28.57 40.80 -7.92
C ALA A 198 -29.60 41.93 -7.99
N ARG A 199 -29.66 42.67 -9.11
CA ARG A 199 -30.67 43.71 -9.37
C ARG A 199 -32.09 43.16 -9.27
N ALA A 200 -32.40 42.07 -9.98
CA ALA A 200 -33.71 41.44 -9.96
C ALA A 200 -34.13 40.99 -8.54
N ARG A 201 -33.21 40.44 -7.75
CA ARG A 201 -33.48 40.08 -6.35
C ARG A 201 -33.73 41.29 -5.45
N ILE A 202 -33.00 42.39 -5.65
CA ILE A 202 -33.22 43.63 -4.91
C ILE A 202 -34.59 44.21 -5.27
N MET A 203 -34.92 44.26 -6.56
CA MET A 203 -36.22 44.72 -7.07
C MET A 203 -37.38 43.92 -6.47
N LYS A 204 -37.25 42.60 -6.36
CA LYS A 204 -38.27 41.73 -5.75
C LYS A 204 -38.31 41.83 -4.22
N GLY A 205 -37.15 41.87 -3.57
CA GLY A 205 -37.03 41.76 -2.10
C GLY A 205 -37.26 43.07 -1.34
N PHE A 206 -37.14 44.20 -2.02
CA PHE A 206 -37.28 45.54 -1.43
C PHE A 206 -38.33 46.41 -2.16
N ALA A 207 -39.21 45.82 -2.96
CA ALA A 207 -40.25 46.53 -3.71
C ALA A 207 -40.99 47.57 -2.86
N GLY A 208 -41.07 48.81 -3.36
CA GLY A 208 -41.74 49.93 -2.71
C GLY A 208 -41.01 50.49 -1.47
N ARG A 209 -39.82 50.00 -1.13
CA ARG A 209 -39.00 50.52 -0.03
C ARG A 209 -37.89 51.44 -0.56
N ARG A 210 -37.49 52.40 0.26
CA ARG A 210 -36.26 53.18 0.07
C ARG A 210 -35.09 52.38 0.63
N ILE A 211 -34.05 52.20 -0.17
CA ILE A 211 -32.83 51.46 0.20
C ILE A 211 -31.60 52.36 0.09
N LEU A 212 -30.60 52.07 0.92
CA LEU A 212 -29.26 52.62 0.85
C LEU A 212 -28.32 51.54 0.29
N VAL A 213 -27.64 51.85 -0.80
CA VAL A 213 -26.65 50.97 -1.44
C VAL A 213 -25.26 51.34 -0.90
N LEU A 214 -24.59 50.35 -0.33
CA LEU A 214 -23.33 50.50 0.38
C LEU A 214 -22.25 49.62 -0.30
N ALA A 215 -21.04 50.13 -0.45
CA ALA A 215 -19.88 49.34 -0.88
C ALA A 215 -18.97 49.05 0.32
N PRO A 216 -18.73 47.78 0.72
CA PRO A 216 -17.83 47.47 1.83
C PRO A 216 -16.39 47.77 1.44
N LEU A 217 -15.73 48.65 2.20
CA LEU A 217 -14.31 48.98 2.02
C LEU A 217 -13.43 48.17 2.98
N VAL A 218 -13.93 47.95 4.21
CA VAL A 218 -13.27 47.18 5.27
C VAL A 218 -14.32 46.30 5.96
N VAL A 219 -13.98 45.04 6.19
CA VAL A 219 -14.87 44.06 6.87
C VAL A 219 -14.06 43.38 7.96
N ALA A 220 -14.48 43.55 9.22
CA ALA A 220 -13.91 42.94 10.43
C ALA A 220 -12.37 43.02 10.51
N ARG A 221 -11.78 44.21 10.33
CA ARG A 221 -10.32 44.40 10.40
C ARG A 221 -9.92 45.53 11.33
N LYS A 222 -8.76 45.37 11.97
CA LYS A 222 -8.17 46.34 12.90
C LYS A 222 -7.37 47.41 12.18
N GLY A 223 -7.55 48.69 12.54
CA GLY A 223 -6.80 49.79 11.92
C GLY A 223 -7.37 51.18 12.21
N TYR A 224 -6.63 52.23 11.87
CA TYR A 224 -7.04 53.63 12.02
C TYR A 224 -7.85 54.16 10.83
N TYR A 225 -7.57 53.65 9.62
CA TYR A 225 -8.27 53.96 8.36
C TYR A 225 -8.39 55.47 7.99
N THR A 226 -7.45 56.31 8.44
CA THR A 226 -7.38 57.74 8.11
C THR A 226 -7.24 57.97 6.60
N ASP A 227 -6.33 57.24 5.95
CA ASP A 227 -6.06 57.37 4.52
C ASP A 227 -7.28 56.97 3.66
N LEU A 228 -8.12 56.07 4.19
CA LEU A 228 -9.36 55.64 3.54
C LEU A 228 -10.41 56.76 3.57
N ALA A 229 -10.49 57.51 4.67
CA ALA A 229 -11.38 58.65 4.81
C ALA A 229 -10.93 59.83 3.94
N GLU A 230 -9.63 60.11 3.89
CA GLU A 230 -9.06 61.11 2.98
C GLU A 230 -9.34 60.76 1.51
N TRP A 231 -9.18 59.48 1.14
CA TRP A 231 -9.54 59.01 -0.19
C TRP A 231 -11.02 59.18 -0.52
N ALA A 232 -11.91 58.85 0.43
CA ALA A 232 -13.35 58.99 0.25
C ALA A 232 -13.76 60.47 0.10
N GLY A 233 -13.21 61.35 0.95
CA GLY A 233 -13.39 62.80 0.88
C GLY A 233 -12.88 63.38 -0.44
N GLY A 234 -11.69 62.96 -0.89
CA GLY A 234 -11.13 63.38 -2.19
C GLY A 234 -11.94 62.96 -3.41
N LYS A 235 -12.83 61.96 -3.26
CA LYS A 235 -13.80 61.54 -4.28
C LYS A 235 -15.19 62.16 -4.13
N GLY A 236 -15.36 63.09 -3.18
CA GLY A 236 -16.62 63.81 -2.96
C GLY A 236 -17.63 63.08 -2.06
N TYR A 237 -17.22 62.04 -1.33
CA TYR A 237 -18.09 61.39 -0.36
C TYR A 237 -17.97 62.07 1.02
N GLU A 238 -19.08 62.67 1.48
CA GLU A 238 -19.12 63.43 2.75
C GLU A 238 -19.12 62.53 4.00
N HIS A 239 -19.57 61.28 3.88
CA HIS A 239 -19.73 60.36 5.00
C HIS A 239 -19.29 58.94 4.63
N LEU A 240 -18.70 58.23 5.59
CA LEU A 240 -18.54 56.76 5.58
C LEU A 240 -19.37 56.18 6.71
N ARG A 241 -19.83 54.94 6.54
CA ARG A 241 -20.53 54.22 7.61
C ARG A 241 -19.51 53.34 8.32
N VAL A 242 -19.26 53.62 9.61
CA VAL A 242 -18.30 52.90 10.45
C VAL A 242 -19.06 52.21 11.57
N ASP A 243 -18.92 50.89 11.71
CA ASP A 243 -19.60 50.07 12.73
C ASP A 243 -21.12 50.31 12.81
N GLY A 244 -21.73 50.62 11.66
CA GLY A 244 -23.15 50.90 11.52
C GLY A 244 -23.59 52.35 11.77
N GLU A 245 -22.67 53.28 12.01
CA GLU A 245 -22.95 54.71 12.23
C GLU A 245 -22.36 55.57 11.11
N MET A 246 -23.05 56.65 10.73
CA MET A 246 -22.58 57.56 9.67
C MET A 246 -21.59 58.56 10.26
N VAL A 247 -20.37 58.54 9.75
CA VAL A 247 -19.23 59.33 10.24
C VAL A 247 -18.75 60.26 9.12
N PRO A 248 -18.62 61.59 9.37
CA PRO A 248 -18.11 62.54 8.39
C PRO A 248 -16.67 62.23 7.96
N THR A 249 -16.36 62.38 6.66
CA THR A 249 -15.00 62.18 6.13
C THR A 249 -14.07 63.37 6.41
N ALA A 250 -14.61 64.58 6.59
CA ALA A 250 -13.82 65.79 6.88
C ALA A 250 -13.31 65.88 8.33
N GLU A 251 -14.12 65.44 9.30
CA GLU A 251 -13.76 65.40 10.74
C GLU A 251 -13.64 63.94 11.21
N TRP A 252 -12.68 63.21 10.62
CA TRP A 252 -12.54 61.77 10.84
C TRP A 252 -12.17 61.43 12.30
N PRO A 253 -12.96 60.60 13.02
CA PRO A 253 -12.65 60.21 14.37
C PRO A 253 -11.49 59.21 14.41
N ARG A 254 -10.69 59.26 15.48
CA ARG A 254 -9.58 58.33 15.67
C ARG A 254 -10.09 56.95 16.12
N LEU A 255 -10.26 56.05 15.16
CA LEU A 255 -10.67 54.65 15.40
C LEU A 255 -9.63 53.90 16.25
N ASP A 256 -10.10 52.90 17.02
CA ASP A 256 -9.26 52.11 17.93
C ASP A 256 -8.51 51.02 17.15
N ARG A 257 -7.19 51.17 17.01
CA ARG A 257 -6.35 50.21 16.27
C ARG A 257 -6.38 48.77 16.76
N TYR A 258 -6.89 48.49 17.96
CA TYR A 258 -6.93 47.15 18.52
C TYR A 258 -8.30 46.46 18.37
N LYS A 259 -9.31 47.19 17.92
CA LYS A 259 -10.67 46.69 17.67
C LYS A 259 -10.89 46.46 16.18
N GLU A 260 -11.69 45.46 15.86
CA GLU A 260 -12.14 45.22 14.48
C GLU A 260 -13.22 46.23 14.13
N HIS A 261 -13.11 46.82 12.95
CA HIS A 261 -14.05 47.81 12.43
C HIS A 261 -14.63 47.34 11.08
N ASP A 262 -15.89 47.65 10.84
CA ASP A 262 -16.57 47.54 9.55
C ASP A 262 -16.73 48.95 8.96
N ILE A 263 -16.22 49.17 7.74
CA ILE A 263 -16.30 50.46 7.05
C ILE A 263 -16.94 50.30 5.69
N GLU A 264 -18.07 50.96 5.48
CA GLU A 264 -18.85 50.90 4.26
C GLU A 264 -19.01 52.29 3.64
N LEU A 265 -18.85 52.38 2.32
CA LEU A 265 -19.08 53.59 1.54
C LEU A 265 -20.56 53.70 1.13
N PRO A 266 -21.28 54.76 1.52
CA PRO A 266 -22.61 55.04 1.01
C PRO A 266 -22.54 55.53 -0.44
N VAL A 267 -22.91 54.65 -1.38
CA VAL A 267 -22.84 54.97 -2.81
C VAL A 267 -24.05 55.80 -3.25
N GLY A 268 -25.21 55.54 -2.66
CA GLY A 268 -26.41 56.35 -2.88
C GLY A 268 -27.69 55.67 -2.40
N GLU A 269 -28.79 56.43 -2.41
CA GLU A 269 -30.12 55.96 -2.04
C GLU A 269 -31.00 55.79 -3.29
N CYS A 270 -31.83 54.76 -3.28
CA CYS A 270 -32.78 54.49 -4.36
C CYS A 270 -34.14 54.03 -3.80
N GLN A 271 -35.22 54.45 -4.46
CA GLN A 271 -36.56 53.92 -4.20
C GLN A 271 -36.83 52.77 -5.17
N VAL A 272 -37.09 51.57 -4.64
CA VAL A 272 -37.16 50.33 -5.43
C VAL A 272 -38.52 50.24 -6.14
N GLU A 273 -38.58 50.78 -7.37
CA GLU A 273 -39.76 50.84 -8.24
C GLU A 273 -39.34 50.59 -9.69
N ALA A 274 -40.23 49.98 -10.50
CA ALA A 274 -39.93 49.62 -11.90
C ALA A 274 -39.43 50.81 -12.75
N ARG A 275 -39.94 52.02 -12.50
CA ARG A 275 -39.53 53.24 -13.22
C ARG A 275 -38.11 53.72 -12.90
N ARG A 276 -37.51 53.30 -11.77
CA ARG A 276 -36.16 53.69 -11.33
C ARG A 276 -35.15 52.54 -11.40
N GLU A 277 -35.43 51.52 -12.22
CA GLU A 277 -34.54 50.37 -12.36
C GLU A 277 -33.15 50.75 -12.90
N LYS A 278 -33.08 51.74 -13.80
CA LYS A 278 -31.81 52.28 -14.33
C LYS A 278 -30.95 52.93 -13.23
N ASP A 279 -31.56 53.73 -12.36
CA ASP A 279 -30.88 54.38 -11.24
C ASP A 279 -30.27 53.34 -10.29
N LEU A 280 -31.02 52.26 -9.99
CA LEU A 280 -30.51 51.16 -9.19
C LEU A 280 -29.34 50.44 -9.87
N GLN A 281 -29.39 50.26 -11.19
CA GLN A 281 -28.32 49.62 -11.95
C GLN A 281 -27.01 50.43 -11.90
N GLU A 282 -27.07 51.75 -12.04
CA GLU A 282 -25.89 52.62 -11.95
C GLU A 282 -25.27 52.60 -10.54
N LEU A 283 -26.12 52.65 -9.50
CA LEU A 283 -25.67 52.53 -8.11
C LEU A 283 -25.04 51.18 -7.82
N LEU A 284 -25.64 50.08 -8.30
CA LEU A 284 -25.07 48.74 -8.14
C LEU A 284 -23.74 48.59 -8.88
N THR A 285 -23.63 49.11 -10.10
CA THR A 285 -22.38 49.07 -10.88
C THR A 285 -21.26 49.78 -10.15
N THR A 286 -21.54 50.97 -9.62
CA THR A 286 -20.58 51.76 -8.85
C THR A 286 -20.21 51.07 -7.54
N ALA A 287 -21.20 50.55 -6.81
CA ALA A 287 -20.97 49.87 -5.55
C ALA A 287 -20.18 48.57 -5.70
N LEU A 288 -20.45 47.79 -6.74
CA LEU A 288 -19.69 46.59 -7.08
C LEU A 288 -18.25 46.93 -7.51
N ALA A 289 -18.04 48.01 -8.28
CA ALA A 289 -16.70 48.42 -8.68
C ALA A 289 -15.84 48.84 -7.47
N VAL A 290 -16.42 49.62 -6.56
CA VAL A 290 -15.70 50.11 -5.37
C VAL A 290 -15.55 49.02 -4.30
N GLY A 291 -16.60 48.22 -4.07
CA GLY A 291 -16.64 47.12 -3.11
C GLY A 291 -15.97 45.83 -3.61
N LYS A 292 -15.17 45.90 -4.69
CA LYS A 292 -14.45 44.77 -5.32
C LYS A 292 -15.35 43.54 -5.57
N GLY A 293 -16.56 43.80 -6.05
CA GLY A 293 -17.56 42.81 -6.40
C GLY A 293 -18.58 42.49 -5.30
N ILE A 294 -18.53 43.14 -4.14
CA ILE A 294 -19.50 42.99 -3.04
C ILE A 294 -20.30 44.28 -2.88
N VAL A 295 -21.59 44.18 -2.58
CA VAL A 295 -22.47 45.30 -2.26
C VAL A 295 -23.40 44.96 -1.10
N TYR A 296 -23.59 45.90 -0.18
CA TYR A 296 -24.51 45.80 0.94
C TYR A 296 -25.74 46.67 0.67
N VAL A 297 -26.93 46.17 1.01
CA VAL A 297 -28.20 46.89 0.84
C VAL A 297 -28.90 46.97 2.18
N VAL A 298 -29.18 48.20 2.64
CA VAL A 298 -29.90 48.47 3.89
C VAL A 298 -31.23 49.12 3.56
N ALA A 299 -32.34 48.63 4.12
CA ALA A 299 -33.63 49.30 4.00
C ALA A 299 -33.71 50.50 4.95
N ALA A 300 -34.29 51.60 4.49
CA ALA A 300 -34.57 52.75 5.35
C ALA A 300 -35.51 52.35 6.51
N PRO A 301 -35.30 52.86 7.73
CA PRO A 301 -36.14 52.54 8.87
C PRO A 301 -37.59 53.00 8.64
N ASN A 302 -38.53 52.08 8.81
CA ASN A 302 -39.96 52.40 8.72
C ASN A 302 -40.41 52.97 10.08
N THR A 303 -41.20 54.05 10.09
CA THR A 303 -41.58 54.86 11.28
C THR A 303 -42.28 54.09 12.42
N ARG A 304 -42.54 52.78 12.27
CA ARG A 304 -43.13 51.90 13.28
C ARG A 304 -42.18 50.93 13.99
N ASN A 305 -40.89 50.83 13.61
CA ASN A 305 -39.99 49.83 14.21
C ASN A 305 -38.59 50.44 14.51
N LYS A 306 -38.25 50.60 15.80
CA LYS A 306 -36.97 51.17 16.28
C LYS A 306 -35.75 50.23 16.10
N ARG A 307 -35.90 49.06 15.48
CA ARG A 307 -34.80 48.10 15.25
C ARG A 307 -34.12 48.41 13.91
N ARG A 308 -32.84 48.81 13.93
CA ARG A 308 -32.01 49.03 12.73
C ARG A 308 -31.95 47.71 11.91
N PRO A 309 -32.37 47.67 10.63
CA PRO A 309 -32.30 46.46 9.82
C PRO A 309 -30.85 46.12 9.47
N ALA A 310 -30.47 44.85 9.60
CA ALA A 310 -29.16 44.36 9.21
C ALA A 310 -28.96 44.47 7.68
N PRO A 311 -27.75 44.80 7.20
CA PRO A 311 -27.46 44.87 5.77
C PRO A 311 -27.66 43.50 5.10
N LYS A 312 -28.30 43.46 3.93
CA LYS A 312 -28.29 42.28 3.05
C LYS A 312 -27.13 42.38 2.07
N ILE A 313 -26.36 41.30 1.95
CA ILE A 313 -25.16 41.26 1.12
C ILE A 313 -25.49 40.63 -0.24
N PHE A 314 -24.99 41.25 -1.30
CA PHE A 314 -24.99 40.69 -2.64
C PHE A 314 -23.56 40.69 -3.17
N SER A 315 -23.17 39.63 -3.88
CA SER A 315 -21.81 39.46 -4.36
C SER A 315 -21.78 38.92 -5.78
N THR A 316 -20.96 39.57 -6.60
CA THR A 316 -20.55 39.11 -7.94
C THR A 316 -19.29 38.26 -7.90
N VAL A 317 -18.58 38.26 -6.75
CA VAL A 317 -17.47 37.37 -6.42
C VAL A 317 -17.94 36.24 -5.49
N HIS A 318 -17.14 35.20 -5.28
CA HIS A 318 -17.47 34.13 -4.34
C HIS A 318 -17.38 34.64 -2.89
N ALA A 319 -18.46 35.23 -2.36
CA ALA A 319 -18.53 35.67 -0.97
C ALA A 319 -19.80 35.18 -0.29
N CYS A 320 -19.72 34.92 1.01
CA CYS A 320 -20.85 34.47 1.81
C CYS A 320 -21.91 35.59 1.91
N PRO A 321 -23.18 35.34 1.52
CA PRO A 321 -24.24 36.34 1.57
C PRO A 321 -24.70 36.69 3.00
N GLN A 322 -24.24 35.95 4.02
CA GLN A 322 -24.61 36.17 5.42
C GLN A 322 -23.51 36.89 6.22
N CYS A 323 -22.25 36.44 6.12
CA CYS A 323 -21.14 37.02 6.89
C CYS A 323 -20.16 37.86 6.06
N GLY A 324 -20.34 37.97 4.75
CA GLY A 324 -19.49 38.78 3.87
C GLY A 324 -18.09 38.22 3.63
N ARG A 325 -17.74 37.07 4.23
CA ARG A 325 -16.46 36.39 4.03
C ARG A 325 -16.28 36.04 2.54
N SER A 326 -15.19 36.49 1.94
CA SER A 326 -14.78 36.13 0.57
C SER A 326 -14.08 34.77 0.55
N PHE A 327 -14.25 34.06 -0.55
CA PHE A 327 -13.69 32.74 -0.82
C PHE A 327 -13.01 32.76 -2.19
N ASP A 328 -11.90 32.03 -2.29
CA ASP A 328 -11.21 31.84 -3.57
C ASP A 328 -11.97 30.84 -4.44
N HIS A 329 -11.70 30.89 -5.76
CA HIS A 329 -12.15 29.84 -6.67
C HIS A 329 -11.66 28.45 -6.23
N LEU A 330 -12.48 27.44 -6.50
CA LEU A 330 -12.14 26.06 -6.18
C LEU A 330 -10.89 25.63 -6.97
N ASP A 331 -9.83 25.29 -6.23
CA ASP A 331 -8.58 24.74 -6.75
C ASP A 331 -8.44 23.28 -6.29
N PRO A 332 -7.98 22.34 -7.13
CA PRO A 332 -7.77 20.95 -6.71
C PRO A 332 -6.92 20.80 -5.44
N ARG A 333 -5.99 21.71 -5.17
CA ARG A 333 -5.12 21.71 -3.97
C ARG A 333 -5.90 21.92 -2.67
N LEU A 334 -7.06 22.60 -2.71
CA LEU A 334 -7.98 22.75 -1.58
C LEU A 334 -8.44 21.39 -1.05
N PHE A 335 -8.61 20.43 -1.94
CA PHE A 335 -9.07 19.09 -1.61
C PHE A 335 -7.90 18.13 -1.37
N SER A 336 -6.66 18.60 -1.23
CA SER A 336 -5.49 17.76 -0.99
C SER A 336 -5.04 17.86 0.45
N TYR A 337 -5.18 16.78 1.22
CA TYR A 337 -4.54 16.66 2.54
C TYR A 337 -3.01 16.43 2.47
N ASN A 338 -2.43 16.43 1.28
CA ASN A 338 -0.98 16.49 1.05
C ASN A 338 -0.47 17.92 0.76
N SER A 339 -1.37 18.92 0.76
CA SER A 339 -1.01 20.32 0.53
C SER A 339 -1.42 21.20 1.70
N ARG A 340 -0.61 22.22 1.99
CA ARG A 340 -0.93 23.27 2.98
C ARG A 340 -2.28 23.94 2.73
N HIS A 341 -2.70 24.01 1.46
CA HIS A 341 -3.96 24.61 1.05
C HIS A 341 -5.18 23.79 1.49
N GLY A 342 -5.06 22.48 1.66
CA GLY A 342 -6.22 21.62 1.88
C GLY A 342 -6.23 20.88 3.21
N TRP A 343 -5.06 20.66 3.82
CA TRP A 343 -4.98 19.86 5.03
C TRP A 343 -5.61 20.53 6.26
N CYS A 344 -6.01 19.72 7.24
CA CYS A 344 -6.36 20.20 8.56
C CYS A 344 -5.13 20.84 9.23
N SER A 345 -5.30 22.03 9.81
CA SER A 345 -4.22 22.79 10.48
C SER A 345 -3.70 22.13 11.74
N SER A 346 -4.44 21.20 12.37
CA SER A 346 -4.03 20.54 13.62
C SER A 346 -3.30 19.22 13.40
N CYS A 347 -3.65 18.45 12.36
CA CYS A 347 -3.02 17.15 12.08
C CYS A 347 -2.20 17.13 10.80
N PHE A 348 -2.14 18.26 10.09
CA PHE A 348 -1.41 18.44 8.83
C PHE A 348 -1.75 17.35 7.80
N GLY A 349 -3.00 16.91 7.76
CA GLY A 349 -3.52 15.96 6.77
C GLY A 349 -3.32 14.48 7.11
N THR A 350 -2.81 14.17 8.30
CA THR A 350 -2.67 12.77 8.75
C THR A 350 -3.98 12.15 9.24
N GLY A 351 -4.94 12.96 9.68
CA GLY A 351 -6.19 12.52 10.33
C GLY A 351 -6.00 12.06 11.77
N MET A 352 -4.76 12.00 12.26
CA MET A 352 -4.42 11.47 13.58
C MET A 352 -3.71 12.56 14.39
N ALA A 353 -3.97 12.62 15.70
CA ALA A 353 -3.20 13.47 16.59
C ALA A 353 -1.84 12.80 16.87
N LEU A 354 -0.77 13.34 16.29
CA LEU A 354 0.60 12.89 16.51
C LEU A 354 1.31 13.85 17.48
N PRO A 355 1.61 13.43 18.72
CA PRO A 355 2.20 14.34 19.72
C PRO A 355 3.60 14.82 19.29
N GLY A 356 3.80 16.14 19.19
CA GLY A 356 5.07 16.75 18.81
C GLY A 356 5.38 16.72 17.30
N PHE A 357 4.36 16.51 16.46
CA PHE A 357 4.47 16.59 15.00
C PHE A 357 3.96 17.94 14.50
N ASP A 358 4.83 18.70 13.84
CA ASP A 358 4.57 20.06 13.34
C ASP A 358 4.62 20.13 11.80
N GLU A 359 4.27 21.29 11.25
CA GLU A 359 4.15 21.54 9.80
C GLU A 359 5.44 21.24 9.01
N ASP A 360 6.60 21.66 9.52
CA ASP A 360 7.90 21.51 8.85
C ASP A 360 8.37 20.05 8.76
N LEU A 361 7.74 19.15 9.53
CA LEU A 361 8.09 17.73 9.62
C LEU A 361 7.25 16.86 8.69
N THR A 362 6.45 17.48 7.82
CA THR A 362 5.62 16.76 6.85
C THR A 362 6.47 16.03 5.82
N GLY A 363 6.19 14.73 5.65
CA GLY A 363 7.05 13.79 4.90
C GLY A 363 7.97 12.91 5.79
N GLU A 364 8.13 13.24 7.08
CA GLU A 364 8.93 12.44 8.03
C GLU A 364 8.08 11.56 8.96
N GLU A 365 6.78 11.38 8.69
CA GLU A 365 5.82 10.75 9.60
C GLU A 365 6.25 9.33 10.04
N ARG A 366 7.00 8.63 9.18
CA ARG A 366 7.51 7.28 9.42
C ARG A 366 8.52 7.22 10.59
N LYS A 367 9.37 8.24 10.75
CA LYS A 367 10.39 8.30 11.82
C LYS A 367 9.73 8.47 13.20
N TRP A 368 8.67 9.27 13.27
CA TRP A 368 7.93 9.53 14.51
C TRP A 368 7.18 8.30 15.03
N ARG A 369 6.64 7.47 14.12
CA ARG A 369 6.00 6.20 14.51
C ARG A 369 7.02 5.16 15.01
N SER A 370 8.24 5.12 14.48
CA SER A 370 9.27 4.18 14.95
C SER A 370 9.80 4.51 16.34
N HIS A 371 9.84 5.78 16.73
CA HIS A 371 10.32 6.20 18.05
C HIS A 371 9.27 6.06 19.17
N ARG A 372 7.96 6.00 18.84
CA ARG A 372 6.85 5.87 19.81
C ARG A 372 5.85 4.76 19.48
N ALA A 373 6.34 3.62 18.97
CA ALA A 373 5.51 2.45 18.67
C ALA A 373 4.92 1.84 19.97
N GLY A 374 3.80 2.39 20.43
CA GLY A 374 3.11 1.99 21.65
C GLY A 374 2.01 2.95 22.10
N GLU A 375 2.03 4.21 21.64
CA GLU A 375 0.92 5.16 21.90
C GLU A 375 -0.13 5.03 20.78
N ASN A 376 -1.36 4.67 21.15
CA ASN A 376 -2.52 4.74 20.25
C ASN A 376 -2.68 6.20 19.81
N ALA A 377 -2.22 6.53 18.60
CA ALA A 377 -2.51 7.81 17.99
C ALA A 377 -4.03 7.98 17.96
N ALA A 378 -4.54 9.01 18.62
CA ALA A 378 -5.97 9.27 18.66
C ALA A 378 -6.43 9.91 17.35
N VAL A 379 -7.71 9.74 17.01
CA VAL A 379 -8.33 10.47 15.90
C VAL A 379 -8.22 11.96 16.16
N CYS A 380 -7.86 12.75 15.15
CA CYS A 380 -7.73 14.20 15.30
C CYS A 380 -9.09 14.82 15.61
N GLY A 381 -9.27 15.41 16.80
CA GLY A 381 -10.54 16.04 17.20
C GLY A 381 -10.88 17.35 16.48
N ALA A 382 -9.96 17.96 15.72
CA ALA A 382 -10.23 19.18 14.96
C ALA A 382 -10.89 18.91 13.60
N CYS A 383 -10.65 17.74 13.01
CA CYS A 383 -11.25 17.33 11.74
C CYS A 383 -11.99 15.99 11.83
N ASP A 384 -12.13 15.42 13.03
CA ASP A 384 -12.65 14.07 13.30
C ASP A 384 -12.04 12.98 12.39
N GLY A 385 -10.76 13.13 12.05
CA GLY A 385 -10.07 12.19 11.15
C GLY A 385 -10.27 12.44 9.65
N ARG A 386 -11.06 13.43 9.24
CA ARG A 386 -11.35 13.76 7.83
C ARG A 386 -10.18 14.38 7.06
N ARG A 387 -9.08 14.70 7.75
CA ARG A 387 -7.78 15.18 7.21
C ARG A 387 -7.79 16.54 6.53
N LEU A 388 -8.94 17.08 6.16
CA LEU A 388 -9.10 18.33 5.43
C LEU A 388 -9.48 19.50 6.36
N ARG A 389 -9.27 20.72 5.87
CA ARG A 389 -9.74 21.95 6.51
C ARG A 389 -11.24 22.17 6.32
N PRO A 390 -11.91 22.96 7.19
CA PRO A 390 -13.35 23.21 7.09
C PRO A 390 -13.81 23.76 5.74
N GLU A 391 -13.03 24.63 5.08
CA GLU A 391 -13.38 25.21 3.78
C GLU A 391 -13.46 24.15 2.67
N ALA A 392 -12.64 23.10 2.74
CA ALA A 392 -12.68 22.01 1.77
C ALA A 392 -13.88 21.08 2.04
N LEU A 393 -14.17 20.82 3.32
CA LEU A 393 -15.31 20.00 3.76
C LEU A 393 -16.67 20.69 3.51
N ALA A 394 -16.70 22.02 3.42
CA ALA A 394 -17.89 22.79 3.11
C ALA A 394 -18.25 22.81 1.61
N VAL A 395 -17.43 22.23 0.73
CA VAL A 395 -17.81 22.05 -0.67
C VAL A 395 -18.60 20.75 -0.81
N ARG A 396 -19.80 20.85 -1.38
CA ARG A 396 -20.74 19.73 -1.50
C ARG A 396 -21.04 19.41 -2.97
N PHE A 397 -21.02 18.13 -3.30
CA PHE A 397 -21.49 17.57 -4.56
C PHE A 397 -22.66 16.62 -4.23
N ASP A 398 -23.82 16.85 -4.84
CA ASP A 398 -25.08 16.16 -4.49
C ASP A 398 -25.41 16.21 -2.98
N GLY A 399 -25.15 17.37 -2.36
CA GLY A 399 -25.36 17.59 -0.93
C GLY A 399 -24.30 16.97 -0.01
N GLN A 400 -23.34 16.20 -0.54
CA GLN A 400 -22.32 15.49 0.23
C GLN A 400 -20.93 16.09 0.03
N SER A 401 -20.14 16.14 1.10
CA SER A 401 -18.74 16.59 1.07
C SER A 401 -17.80 15.50 0.55
N ILE A 402 -16.57 15.86 0.17
CA ILE A 402 -15.62 14.90 -0.40
C ILE A 402 -15.23 13.77 0.57
N ASP A 403 -15.24 14.04 1.88
CA ASP A 403 -14.94 13.03 2.89
C ASP A 403 -16.01 11.95 2.95
N TRP A 404 -17.27 12.28 2.68
CA TRP A 404 -18.37 11.31 2.63
C TRP A 404 -18.11 10.25 1.56
N PHE A 405 -17.75 10.68 0.35
CA PHE A 405 -17.38 9.76 -0.73
C PHE A 405 -16.14 8.93 -0.38
N THR A 406 -15.15 9.50 0.30
CA THR A 406 -13.98 8.72 0.71
C THR A 406 -14.23 7.81 1.92
N GLY A 407 -15.24 8.10 2.74
CA GLY A 407 -15.62 7.26 3.88
C GLY A 407 -16.40 6.01 3.46
N MET A 408 -16.95 5.99 2.25
CA MET A 408 -17.60 4.82 1.66
C MET A 408 -16.63 3.66 1.47
N SER A 409 -17.18 2.45 1.56
CA SER A 409 -16.51 1.28 0.99
C SER A 409 -16.41 1.40 -0.54
N VAL A 410 -15.42 0.74 -1.13
CA VAL A 410 -15.22 0.68 -2.58
C VAL A 410 -16.49 0.19 -3.29
N GLY A 411 -17.18 -0.80 -2.72
CA GLY A 411 -18.43 -1.33 -3.27
C GLY A 411 -19.55 -0.29 -3.27
N GLU A 412 -19.80 0.34 -2.11
CA GLU A 412 -20.81 1.42 -2.00
C GLU A 412 -20.51 2.60 -2.93
N ALA A 413 -19.23 2.97 -3.07
CA ALA A 413 -18.82 4.01 -4.00
C ALA A 413 -19.03 3.57 -5.46
N ALA A 414 -18.70 2.32 -5.81
CA ALA A 414 -18.90 1.79 -7.15
C ALA A 414 -20.39 1.85 -7.55
N ASP A 415 -21.27 1.35 -6.68
CA ASP A 415 -22.71 1.37 -6.90
C ASP A 415 -23.23 2.81 -6.97
N GLY A 416 -22.84 3.66 -6.00
CA GLY A 416 -23.25 5.06 -5.96
C GLY A 416 -22.85 5.86 -7.21
N PHE A 417 -21.64 5.66 -7.73
CA PHE A 417 -21.21 6.34 -8.97
C PHE A 417 -21.81 5.73 -10.24
N ASN A 418 -22.18 4.44 -10.24
CA ASN A 418 -22.88 3.82 -11.36
C ASN A 418 -24.33 4.33 -11.47
N ASP A 419 -25.01 4.47 -10.33
CA ASP A 419 -26.38 4.95 -10.25
C ASP A 419 -26.51 6.47 -10.39
N LEU A 420 -25.39 7.21 -10.27
CA LEU A 420 -25.36 8.66 -10.41
C LEU A 420 -25.75 9.12 -11.82
N THR A 421 -26.91 9.79 -11.92
CA THR A 421 -27.38 10.43 -13.14
C THR A 421 -27.25 11.95 -13.08
N LEU A 422 -26.38 12.51 -13.92
CA LEU A 422 -26.24 13.96 -14.10
C LEU A 422 -27.05 14.45 -15.30
N LYS A 423 -27.50 15.71 -15.26
CA LYS A 423 -28.30 16.33 -16.32
C LYS A 423 -27.53 17.46 -17.02
N ASN A 424 -27.86 17.70 -18.28
CA ASN A 424 -27.42 18.87 -19.05
C ASN A 424 -25.89 19.08 -19.03
N ARG A 425 -25.44 20.27 -18.62
CA ARG A 425 -24.05 20.71 -18.61
C ARG A 425 -23.17 19.87 -17.70
N ASP A 426 -23.69 19.45 -16.55
CA ASP A 426 -22.91 18.72 -15.54
C ASP A 426 -22.51 17.33 -16.06
N ALA A 427 -23.40 16.68 -16.82
CA ALA A 427 -23.12 15.42 -17.48
C ALA A 427 -21.97 15.53 -18.49
N VAL A 428 -21.91 16.63 -19.26
CA VAL A 428 -20.85 16.86 -20.24
C VAL A 428 -19.51 17.10 -19.55
N VAL A 429 -19.50 17.92 -18.48
CA VAL A 429 -18.27 18.26 -17.75
C VAL A 429 -17.68 17.07 -17.01
N ALA A 430 -18.53 16.22 -16.43
CA ALA A 430 -18.09 15.07 -15.64
C ALA A 430 -17.95 13.77 -16.43
N ARG A 431 -18.31 13.72 -17.73
CA ARG A 431 -18.32 12.49 -18.53
C ARG A 431 -17.02 11.69 -18.41
N ASP A 432 -15.89 12.33 -18.68
CA ASP A 432 -14.59 11.66 -18.72
C ASP A 432 -14.08 11.36 -17.29
N ILE A 433 -14.44 12.19 -16.30
CA ILE A 433 -14.12 11.99 -14.88
C ILE A 433 -14.87 10.77 -14.32
N LEU A 434 -16.17 10.66 -14.60
CA LEU A 434 -17.01 9.56 -14.14
C LEU A 434 -16.66 8.24 -14.83
N ALA A 435 -16.31 8.27 -16.13
CA ALA A 435 -15.82 7.09 -16.83
C ALA A 435 -14.58 6.50 -16.12
N GLU A 436 -13.64 7.36 -15.73
CA GLU A 436 -12.40 6.94 -15.08
C GLU A 436 -12.62 6.52 -13.61
N LEU A 437 -13.49 7.22 -12.86
CA LEU A 437 -13.89 6.82 -11.51
C LEU A 437 -14.56 5.43 -11.50
N ARG A 438 -15.56 5.22 -12.36
CA ARG A 438 -16.29 3.95 -12.46
C ARG A 438 -15.35 2.81 -12.85
N SER A 439 -14.47 3.04 -13.82
CA SER A 439 -13.46 2.08 -14.26
C SER A 439 -12.55 1.64 -13.09
N ARG A 440 -11.97 2.59 -12.35
CA ARG A 440 -11.07 2.28 -11.21
C ARG A 440 -11.76 1.60 -10.05
N LEU A 441 -12.99 2.03 -9.72
CA LEU A 441 -13.80 1.39 -8.68
C LEU A 441 -14.15 -0.04 -9.08
N ALA A 442 -14.57 -0.27 -10.33
CA ALA A 442 -14.86 -1.61 -10.84
C ALA A 442 -13.62 -2.52 -10.75
N PHE A 443 -12.43 -2.03 -11.09
CA PHE A 443 -11.20 -2.82 -10.93
C PHE A 443 -10.93 -3.19 -9.48
N LEU A 444 -11.15 -2.30 -8.51
CA LEU A 444 -10.99 -2.62 -7.09
C LEU A 444 -12.01 -3.66 -6.62
N VAL A 445 -13.25 -3.60 -7.11
CA VAL A 445 -14.27 -4.63 -6.85
C VAL A 445 -13.83 -5.97 -7.45
N HIS A 446 -13.38 -5.99 -8.71
CA HIS A 446 -12.94 -7.20 -9.42
C HIS A 446 -11.74 -7.89 -8.75
N VAL A 447 -10.80 -7.14 -8.18
CA VAL A 447 -9.68 -7.73 -7.41
C VAL A 447 -10.07 -8.09 -5.97
N GLY A 448 -11.37 -8.14 -5.63
CA GLY A 448 -11.85 -8.61 -4.33
C GLY A 448 -11.62 -7.62 -3.18
N LEU A 449 -11.67 -6.30 -3.45
CA LEU A 449 -11.53 -5.25 -2.43
C LEU A 449 -12.78 -4.36 -2.21
N PRO A 450 -14.03 -4.80 -2.46
CA PRO A 450 -15.20 -3.94 -2.29
C PRO A 450 -15.42 -3.47 -0.85
N TYR A 451 -14.88 -4.21 0.13
CA TYR A 451 -15.07 -3.97 1.56
C TYR A 451 -14.16 -2.88 2.15
N LEU A 452 -13.14 -2.42 1.41
CA LEU A 452 -12.21 -1.38 1.89
C LEU A 452 -12.86 -0.01 1.80
N SER A 453 -12.72 0.82 2.83
CA SER A 453 -13.03 2.25 2.70
C SER A 453 -11.98 2.95 1.85
N LEU A 454 -12.41 3.94 1.07
CA LEU A 454 -11.53 4.73 0.21
C LEU A 454 -10.52 5.58 1.02
N ASP A 455 -10.86 5.98 2.23
CA ASP A 455 -10.02 6.73 3.17
C ASP A 455 -9.10 5.86 4.04
N ARG A 456 -9.18 4.52 3.94
CA ARG A 456 -8.37 3.59 4.74
C ARG A 456 -6.90 3.86 4.51
N ALA A 457 -6.15 4.06 5.60
CA ALA A 457 -4.73 4.39 5.54
C ALA A 457 -3.89 3.22 5.01
N ALA A 458 -3.03 3.47 4.03
CA ALA A 458 -2.23 2.45 3.35
C ALA A 458 -1.34 1.60 4.29
N PRO A 459 -0.76 2.14 5.39
CA PRO A 459 0.00 1.34 6.35
C PRO A 459 -0.82 0.30 7.13
N THR A 460 -2.16 0.39 7.12
CA THR A 460 -3.07 -0.55 7.79
C THR A 460 -3.51 -1.71 6.88
N LEU A 461 -3.11 -1.67 5.62
CA LEU A 461 -3.41 -2.72 4.66
C LEU A 461 -2.53 -3.95 4.92
N SER A 462 -3.10 -5.14 4.70
CA SER A 462 -2.33 -6.38 4.62
C SER A 462 -1.40 -6.37 3.39
N GLY A 463 -0.45 -7.30 3.34
CA GLY A 463 0.42 -7.46 2.16
C GLY A 463 -0.39 -7.72 0.88
N GLY A 464 -1.32 -8.67 0.94
CA GLY A 464 -2.22 -9.00 -0.18
C GLY A 464 -3.17 -7.84 -0.55
N GLU A 465 -3.73 -7.12 0.43
CA GLU A 465 -4.57 -5.94 0.15
C GLU A 465 -3.77 -4.86 -0.61
N ALA A 466 -2.56 -4.54 -0.15
CA ALA A 466 -1.70 -3.55 -0.81
C ALA A 466 -1.29 -3.99 -2.24
N GLN A 467 -1.00 -5.28 -2.41
CA GLN A 467 -0.65 -5.85 -3.71
C GLN A 467 -1.82 -5.76 -4.71
N ARG A 468 -3.03 -6.12 -4.29
CA ARG A 468 -4.24 -6.05 -5.13
C ARG A 468 -4.64 -4.61 -5.45
N ILE A 469 -4.49 -3.68 -4.52
CA ILE A 469 -4.65 -2.25 -4.80
C ILE A 469 -3.70 -1.79 -5.89
N ARG A 470 -2.44 -2.20 -5.83
CA ARG A 470 -1.44 -1.86 -6.84
C ARG A 470 -1.79 -2.48 -8.20
N LEU A 471 -2.23 -3.74 -8.22
CA LEU A 471 -2.72 -4.40 -9.43
C LEU A 471 -3.89 -3.64 -10.06
N ALA A 472 -4.91 -3.28 -9.26
CA ALA A 472 -6.05 -2.49 -9.72
C ALA A 472 -5.62 -1.11 -10.28
N ALA A 473 -4.69 -0.43 -9.60
CA ALA A 473 -4.13 0.83 -10.07
C ALA A 473 -3.42 0.68 -11.44
N GLN A 474 -2.72 -0.43 -11.66
CA GLN A 474 -2.07 -0.72 -12.95
C GLN A 474 -3.06 -1.14 -14.05
N LEU A 475 -4.17 -1.78 -13.70
CA LEU A 475 -5.23 -2.12 -14.66
C LEU A 475 -5.95 -0.86 -15.17
N GLY A 476 -6.09 0.15 -14.30
CA GLY A 476 -6.65 1.45 -14.64
C GLY A 476 -5.81 2.28 -15.63
N SER A 477 -4.50 2.04 -15.75
CA SER A 477 -3.63 2.81 -16.66
C SER A 477 -3.74 2.41 -18.14
N ASN A 478 -4.51 1.36 -18.46
CA ASN A 478 -4.80 0.88 -19.82
C ASN A 478 -3.57 0.73 -20.74
N LEU A 479 -2.43 0.32 -20.18
CA LEU A 479 -1.19 0.13 -20.92
C LEU A 479 -1.25 -1.12 -21.81
N ARG A 480 -0.53 -1.08 -22.94
CA ARG A 480 -0.34 -2.19 -23.88
C ARG A 480 1.13 -2.42 -24.17
N GLY A 481 1.52 -3.66 -24.47
CA GLY A 481 2.90 -4.01 -24.79
C GLY A 481 3.84 -4.01 -23.58
N VAL A 482 3.30 -4.02 -22.36
CA VAL A 482 4.06 -4.07 -21.10
C VAL A 482 4.24 -5.52 -20.65
N CYS A 483 5.36 -5.82 -19.99
CA CYS A 483 5.54 -7.07 -19.24
C CYS A 483 5.26 -6.83 -17.75
N TYR A 484 4.16 -7.37 -17.27
CA TYR A 484 3.80 -7.35 -15.86
C TYR A 484 4.41 -8.54 -15.15
N ILE A 485 5.14 -8.29 -14.07
CA ILE A 485 5.83 -9.30 -13.28
C ILE A 485 5.22 -9.29 -11.87
N LEU A 486 4.56 -10.37 -11.48
CA LEU A 486 3.84 -10.46 -10.20
C LEU A 486 4.46 -11.51 -9.29
N ASP A 487 4.63 -11.14 -8.01
CA ASP A 487 5.18 -12.01 -6.97
C ASP A 487 4.05 -12.62 -6.15
N GLU A 488 3.72 -13.88 -6.39
CA GLU A 488 2.76 -14.66 -5.61
C GLU A 488 1.45 -13.90 -5.29
N PRO A 489 0.72 -13.40 -6.33
CA PRO A 489 -0.42 -12.52 -6.15
C PRO A 489 -1.63 -13.22 -5.50
N THR A 490 -1.63 -14.55 -5.38
CA THR A 490 -2.69 -15.31 -4.72
C THR A 490 -2.48 -15.44 -3.21
N ILE A 491 -1.42 -14.84 -2.65
CA ILE A 491 -1.13 -14.89 -1.22
C ILE A 491 -2.27 -14.32 -0.38
N GLY A 492 -2.67 -15.08 0.64
CA GLY A 492 -3.70 -14.71 1.60
C GLY A 492 -5.07 -14.48 0.96
N LEU A 493 -5.30 -15.03 -0.24
CA LEU A 493 -6.60 -14.98 -0.90
C LEU A 493 -7.43 -16.21 -0.60
N HIS A 494 -8.71 -15.97 -0.34
CA HIS A 494 -9.71 -17.03 -0.35
C HIS A 494 -9.86 -17.57 -1.79
N ALA A 495 -10.14 -18.87 -1.94
CA ALA A 495 -10.27 -19.54 -3.24
C ALA A 495 -11.20 -18.80 -4.22
N ARG A 496 -12.31 -18.25 -3.72
CA ARG A 496 -13.20 -17.34 -4.48
C ARG A 496 -12.47 -16.14 -5.08
N ASP A 497 -11.80 -15.38 -4.22
CA ASP A 497 -11.11 -14.14 -4.59
C ASP A 497 -9.90 -14.45 -5.51
N ASN A 498 -9.29 -15.64 -5.34
CA ASN A 498 -8.26 -16.15 -6.25
C ASN A 498 -8.79 -16.30 -7.68
N MET A 499 -9.98 -16.88 -7.87
CA MET A 499 -10.57 -17.00 -9.21
C MET A 499 -10.76 -15.65 -9.89
N MET A 500 -11.27 -14.65 -9.14
CA MET A 500 -11.48 -13.29 -9.66
C MET A 500 -10.16 -12.63 -10.08
N LEU A 501 -9.10 -12.82 -9.29
CA LEU A 501 -7.76 -12.35 -9.64
C LEU A 501 -7.26 -13.02 -10.93
N LEU A 502 -7.42 -14.32 -11.07
CA LEU A 502 -6.98 -15.06 -12.26
C LEU A 502 -7.74 -14.64 -13.53
N ASP A 503 -9.03 -14.34 -13.41
CA ASP A 503 -9.83 -13.76 -14.51
C ASP A 503 -9.24 -12.40 -14.91
N THR A 504 -8.90 -11.57 -13.92
CA THR A 504 -8.30 -10.25 -14.14
C THR A 504 -6.92 -10.32 -14.83
N LEU A 505 -6.06 -11.28 -14.45
CA LEU A 505 -4.77 -11.50 -15.10
C LEU A 505 -4.94 -11.96 -16.56
N HIS A 506 -5.99 -12.74 -16.83
CA HIS A 506 -6.33 -13.14 -18.18
C HIS A 506 -6.80 -11.94 -19.02
N GLU A 507 -7.61 -11.04 -18.47
CA GLU A 507 -7.98 -9.77 -19.13
C GLU A 507 -6.75 -8.90 -19.44
N LEU A 508 -5.80 -8.82 -18.51
CA LEU A 508 -4.57 -8.05 -18.69
C LEU A 508 -3.77 -8.56 -19.89
N LYS A 509 -3.67 -9.89 -20.04
CA LYS A 509 -3.10 -10.54 -21.22
C LYS A 509 -3.87 -10.19 -22.50
N GLN A 510 -5.20 -10.29 -22.50
CA GLN A 510 -6.04 -10.00 -23.68
C GLN A 510 -5.87 -8.57 -24.20
N LYS A 511 -5.46 -7.62 -23.35
CA LYS A 511 -5.11 -6.25 -23.77
C LYS A 511 -3.80 -6.13 -24.55
N GLY A 512 -3.08 -7.24 -24.80
CA GLY A 512 -1.79 -7.26 -25.52
C GLY A 512 -0.59 -7.06 -24.59
N ASN A 513 -0.68 -7.54 -23.35
CA ASN A 513 0.42 -7.49 -22.39
C ASN A 513 0.98 -8.89 -22.14
N THR A 514 2.25 -8.94 -21.74
CA THR A 514 2.87 -10.19 -21.26
C THR A 514 2.72 -10.23 -19.74
N VAL A 515 2.24 -11.33 -19.19
CA VAL A 515 2.02 -11.48 -17.74
C VAL A 515 2.88 -12.63 -17.25
N VAL A 516 3.89 -12.32 -16.44
CA VAL A 516 4.80 -13.28 -15.81
C VAL A 516 4.50 -13.32 -14.32
N VAL A 517 4.12 -14.49 -13.82
CA VAL A 517 3.74 -14.66 -12.41
C VAL A 517 4.63 -15.70 -11.76
N VAL A 518 5.24 -15.35 -10.64
CA VAL A 518 5.90 -16.31 -9.77
C VAL A 518 4.83 -16.88 -8.84
N GLU A 519 4.52 -18.17 -8.96
CA GLU A 519 3.45 -18.79 -8.17
C GLU A 519 3.70 -20.26 -7.85
N HIS A 520 3.02 -20.66 -6.78
CA HIS A 520 2.93 -22.02 -6.28
C HIS A 520 1.49 -22.52 -6.23
N ASP A 521 0.50 -21.62 -6.36
CA ASP A 521 -0.91 -21.96 -6.35
C ASP A 521 -1.30 -22.87 -7.53
N GLU A 522 -2.06 -23.93 -7.23
CA GLU A 522 -2.42 -24.93 -8.21
C GLU A 522 -3.31 -24.37 -9.31
N ASP A 523 -4.31 -23.55 -8.95
CA ASP A 523 -5.27 -23.01 -9.93
C ASP A 523 -4.59 -22.04 -10.88
N THR A 524 -3.67 -21.21 -10.36
CA THR A 524 -2.82 -20.33 -11.17
C THR A 524 -2.00 -21.12 -12.18
N ILE A 525 -1.28 -22.16 -11.72
CA ILE A 525 -0.46 -23.01 -12.59
C ILE A 525 -1.33 -23.70 -13.64
N ARG A 526 -2.54 -24.13 -13.27
CA ARG A 526 -3.49 -24.76 -14.21
C ARG A 526 -4.01 -23.81 -15.28
N ARG A 527 -4.14 -22.52 -14.99
CA ARG A 527 -4.61 -21.48 -15.94
C ARG A 527 -3.52 -20.87 -16.81
N ALA A 528 -2.25 -21.13 -16.51
CA ALA A 528 -1.12 -20.60 -17.27
C ALA A 528 -1.12 -21.11 -18.72
N ASP A 529 -0.83 -20.23 -19.67
CA ASP A 529 -0.59 -20.61 -21.06
C ASP A 529 0.77 -21.31 -21.22
N HIS A 530 1.74 -20.87 -20.41
CA HIS A 530 3.13 -21.32 -20.44
C HIS A 530 3.69 -21.42 -19.02
N ILE A 531 4.41 -22.48 -18.71
CA ILE A 531 4.95 -22.74 -17.38
C ILE A 531 6.44 -23.01 -17.48
N ILE A 532 7.21 -22.41 -16.56
CA ILE A 532 8.63 -22.66 -16.36
C ILE A 532 8.79 -23.21 -14.95
N ASP A 533 9.16 -24.49 -14.84
CA ASP A 533 9.40 -25.16 -13.56
C ASP A 533 10.90 -25.15 -13.24
N ILE A 534 11.26 -24.51 -12.13
CA ILE A 534 12.63 -24.34 -11.66
C ILE A 534 12.89 -25.26 -10.46
N GLY A 535 14.01 -25.97 -10.47
CA GLY A 535 14.37 -26.91 -9.42
C GLY A 535 15.70 -27.60 -9.74
N PRO A 536 15.83 -28.92 -9.48
CA PRO A 536 14.84 -29.81 -8.84
C PRO A 536 14.66 -29.58 -7.33
N GLY A 537 15.61 -28.91 -6.68
CA GLY A 537 15.58 -28.56 -5.26
C GLY A 537 15.65 -27.05 -5.02
N ALA A 538 16.05 -26.68 -3.81
CA ALA A 538 16.20 -25.29 -3.36
C ALA A 538 17.68 -24.93 -3.14
N GLY A 539 18.00 -23.64 -3.15
CA GLY A 539 19.37 -23.15 -2.93
C GLY A 539 20.35 -23.73 -3.96
N VAL A 540 21.44 -24.33 -3.48
CA VAL A 540 22.49 -24.96 -4.33
C VAL A 540 21.96 -26.12 -5.17
N ASN A 541 20.87 -26.76 -4.75
CA ASN A 541 20.20 -27.85 -5.45
C ASN A 541 19.12 -27.36 -6.42
N GLY A 542 18.91 -26.05 -6.51
CA GLY A 542 18.00 -25.40 -7.47
C GLY A 542 18.75 -24.81 -8.66
N GLY A 543 18.15 -23.79 -9.28
CA GLY A 543 18.78 -22.99 -10.32
C GLY A 543 18.82 -23.61 -11.71
N GLU A 544 18.14 -24.75 -11.90
CA GLU A 544 18.02 -25.44 -13.18
C GLU A 544 16.58 -25.40 -13.68
N ILE A 545 16.42 -25.41 -15.01
CA ILE A 545 15.11 -25.57 -15.64
C ILE A 545 14.77 -27.05 -15.67
N VAL A 546 13.73 -27.44 -14.93
CA VAL A 546 13.29 -28.83 -14.83
C VAL A 546 12.32 -29.18 -15.95
N ALA A 547 11.36 -28.30 -16.22
CA ALA A 547 10.36 -28.46 -17.26
C ALA A 547 9.92 -27.10 -17.82
N VAL A 548 9.59 -27.05 -19.11
CA VAL A 548 8.99 -25.88 -19.76
C VAL A 548 7.84 -26.34 -20.64
N GLY A 549 6.73 -25.61 -20.60
CA GLY A 549 5.58 -25.83 -21.47
C GLY A 549 4.24 -25.81 -20.72
N THR A 550 3.33 -26.68 -21.12
CA THR A 550 1.96 -26.78 -20.58
C THR A 550 1.89 -27.66 -19.33
N VAL A 551 0.78 -27.55 -18.58
CA VAL A 551 0.47 -28.42 -17.43
C VAL A 551 0.60 -29.91 -17.78
N GLY A 552 0.12 -30.32 -18.97
CA GLY A 552 0.20 -31.70 -19.43
C GLY A 552 1.65 -32.16 -19.69
N GLN A 553 2.52 -31.27 -20.15
CA GLN A 553 3.96 -31.56 -20.31
C GLN A 553 4.65 -31.68 -18.94
N LEU A 554 4.33 -30.80 -17.99
CA LEU A 554 4.84 -30.88 -16.61
C LEU A 554 4.47 -32.19 -15.92
N LYS A 555 3.19 -32.62 -15.97
CA LYS A 555 2.73 -33.88 -15.36
C LYS A 555 3.45 -35.12 -15.90
N ARG A 556 3.94 -35.08 -17.14
CA ARG A 556 4.69 -36.18 -17.77
C ARG A 556 6.16 -36.18 -17.36
N ASN A 557 6.71 -35.03 -16.97
CA ASN A 557 8.09 -34.92 -16.55
C ASN A 557 8.29 -35.48 -15.13
N LYS A 558 9.03 -36.59 -15.01
CA LYS A 558 9.28 -37.26 -13.73
C LYS A 558 10.21 -36.48 -12.79
N LYS A 559 11.01 -35.54 -13.30
CA LYS A 559 11.91 -34.70 -12.51
C LYS A 559 11.18 -33.51 -11.87
N SER A 560 10.02 -33.12 -12.42
CA SER A 560 9.23 -32.00 -11.93
C SER A 560 8.49 -32.38 -10.66
N VAL A 561 8.87 -31.78 -9.53
CA VAL A 561 8.16 -31.94 -8.25
C VAL A 561 6.77 -31.34 -8.38
N THR A 562 6.65 -30.16 -9.00
CA THR A 562 5.35 -29.54 -9.34
C THR A 562 4.49 -30.49 -10.18
N GLY A 563 5.05 -31.06 -11.25
CA GLY A 563 4.38 -32.04 -12.10
C GLY A 563 3.93 -33.30 -11.36
N HIS A 564 4.69 -33.74 -10.35
CA HIS A 564 4.31 -34.85 -9.48
C HIS A 564 3.02 -34.54 -8.72
N PHE A 565 2.96 -33.41 -8.00
CA PHE A 565 1.80 -33.00 -7.20
C PHE A 565 0.59 -32.66 -8.08
N LEU A 566 0.79 -32.10 -9.28
CA LEU A 566 -0.31 -31.88 -10.23
C LEU A 566 -0.90 -33.17 -10.80
N ARG A 567 -0.10 -34.23 -10.89
CA ARG A 567 -0.51 -35.57 -11.36
C ARG A 567 -1.11 -36.40 -10.23
N LYS A 568 -0.54 -36.32 -9.04
CA LYS A 568 -0.96 -37.01 -7.82
C LYS A 568 -1.15 -35.98 -6.70
N PRO A 569 -2.28 -35.26 -6.68
CA PRO A 569 -2.56 -34.30 -5.62
C PRO A 569 -2.64 -35.00 -4.26
N LEU A 570 -2.37 -34.24 -3.19
CA LEU A 570 -2.50 -34.72 -1.82
C LEU A 570 -3.90 -35.29 -1.58
N GLN A 571 -3.96 -36.40 -0.85
CA GLN A 571 -5.21 -37.05 -0.49
C GLN A 571 -5.48 -36.80 0.99
N HIS A 572 -6.68 -36.33 1.29
CA HIS A 572 -7.08 -35.88 2.63
C HIS A 572 -8.08 -36.87 3.26
N PRO A 573 -7.97 -37.14 4.58
CA PRO A 573 -6.92 -36.66 5.48
C PRO A 573 -5.57 -37.36 5.20
N LEU A 574 -4.49 -36.58 5.16
CA LEU A 574 -3.11 -37.04 5.00
C LEU A 574 -2.69 -37.81 6.26
N VAL A 575 -2.98 -37.24 7.43
CA VAL A 575 -2.76 -37.87 8.75
C VAL A 575 -4.10 -38.36 9.31
N VAL A 576 -4.32 -39.66 9.25
CA VAL A 576 -5.50 -40.30 9.85
C VAL A 576 -5.39 -40.20 11.37
N ASN A 577 -6.44 -39.67 12.00
CA ASN A 577 -6.49 -39.48 13.45
C ASN A 577 -7.92 -39.64 13.96
N ASP A 578 -8.07 -40.10 15.21
CA ASP A 578 -9.38 -40.30 15.84
C ASP A 578 -9.97 -39.00 16.44
N ARG A 579 -9.13 -37.98 16.65
CA ARG A 579 -9.52 -36.72 17.31
C ARG A 579 -10.56 -35.92 16.52
N ARG A 580 -10.55 -35.98 15.18
CA ARG A 580 -11.51 -35.25 14.32
C ARG A 580 -12.96 -35.62 14.63
N HIS A 581 -13.23 -36.91 14.87
CA HIS A 581 -14.58 -37.43 15.12
C HIS A 581 -14.89 -37.71 16.59
N ALA A 582 -13.91 -37.61 17.48
CA ALA A 582 -14.13 -37.77 18.92
C ALA A 582 -15.09 -36.70 19.48
N SER A 583 -15.92 -37.09 20.45
CA SER A 583 -16.77 -36.16 21.20
C SER A 583 -15.95 -35.15 21.99
N ILE A 584 -16.34 -33.88 21.96
CA ILE A 584 -15.68 -32.81 22.74
C ILE A 584 -16.32 -32.74 24.13
N ALA A 585 -15.56 -33.03 25.18
CA ALA A 585 -16.03 -32.88 26.56
C ALA A 585 -16.23 -31.39 26.91
N ARG A 586 -17.18 -31.08 27.81
CA ARG A 586 -17.50 -29.67 28.18
C ARG A 586 -16.32 -28.91 28.79
N GLY A 587 -15.36 -29.60 29.41
CA GLY A 587 -14.14 -29.00 30.01
C GLY A 587 -12.99 -28.78 29.04
N ASP A 588 -13.03 -29.38 27.85
CA ASP A 588 -11.94 -29.37 26.88
C ASP A 588 -12.21 -28.41 25.71
N CYS A 589 -12.99 -27.35 25.97
CA CYS A 589 -13.37 -26.37 24.98
C CYS A 589 -13.23 -24.96 25.54
N LEU A 590 -12.46 -24.14 24.83
CA LEU A 590 -12.40 -22.71 25.05
C LEU A 590 -13.61 -22.05 24.37
N GLN A 591 -14.27 -21.12 25.06
CA GLN A 591 -15.42 -20.38 24.53
C GLN A 591 -15.17 -18.88 24.63
N VAL A 592 -15.30 -18.17 23.52
CA VAL A 592 -15.29 -16.69 23.50
C VAL A 592 -16.72 -16.22 23.29
N ARG A 593 -17.20 -15.36 24.21
CA ARG A 593 -18.57 -14.85 24.23
C ARG A 593 -18.65 -13.43 23.71
N ARG A 594 -19.62 -13.17 22.84
CA ARG A 594 -19.95 -11.86 22.24
C ARG A 594 -18.70 -11.10 21.76
N ALA A 595 -17.90 -11.70 20.89
CA ALA A 595 -16.80 -11.00 20.25
C ALA A 595 -17.35 -9.91 19.30
N SER A 596 -16.93 -8.66 19.51
CA SER A 596 -17.54 -7.47 18.91
C SER A 596 -16.54 -6.44 18.39
N LEU A 597 -15.26 -6.82 18.29
CA LEU A 597 -14.21 -5.90 17.82
C LEU A 597 -14.29 -5.68 16.31
N HIS A 598 -14.10 -4.42 15.87
CA HIS A 598 -14.20 -4.00 14.46
C HIS A 598 -15.53 -4.41 13.83
N ASN A 599 -15.52 -5.25 12.79
CA ASN A 599 -16.72 -5.70 12.09
C ASN A 599 -17.37 -6.96 12.68
N LEU A 600 -16.83 -7.53 13.77
CA LEU A 600 -17.40 -8.74 14.40
C LEU A 600 -18.77 -8.43 15.03
N LYS A 601 -19.78 -9.24 14.72
CA LYS A 601 -21.19 -9.01 15.12
C LYS A 601 -21.59 -9.81 16.37
N ASN A 602 -20.96 -9.53 17.50
CA ASN A 602 -21.25 -10.16 18.80
C ASN A 602 -21.23 -11.71 18.75
N ILE A 603 -20.26 -12.29 18.03
CA ILE A 603 -20.23 -13.72 17.76
C ILE A 603 -19.77 -14.55 18.97
N ASN A 604 -20.23 -15.80 19.05
CA ASN A 604 -19.83 -16.75 20.08
C ASN A 604 -19.11 -17.93 19.43
N ILE A 605 -17.82 -18.11 19.72
CA ILE A 605 -17.00 -19.17 19.12
C ILE A 605 -16.64 -20.25 20.14
N ARG A 606 -16.49 -21.48 19.63
CA ARG A 606 -16.03 -22.64 20.40
C ARG A 606 -14.75 -23.20 19.77
N ILE A 607 -13.71 -23.34 20.58
CA ILE A 607 -12.40 -23.87 20.18
C ILE A 607 -12.12 -25.12 21.02
N PRO A 608 -12.21 -26.34 20.45
CA PRO A 608 -11.82 -27.55 21.15
C PRO A 608 -10.30 -27.58 21.39
N LEU A 609 -9.87 -27.86 22.61
CA LEU A 609 -8.47 -27.96 22.97
C LEU A 609 -7.87 -29.30 22.50
N GLY A 610 -6.55 -29.33 22.30
CA GLY A 610 -5.82 -30.52 21.85
C GLY A 610 -6.14 -30.91 20.40
N ARG A 611 -6.51 -29.94 19.57
CA ARG A 611 -6.91 -30.13 18.17
C ARG A 611 -6.22 -29.13 17.24
N LEU A 612 -6.25 -29.43 15.95
CA LEU A 612 -5.94 -28.52 14.85
C LEU A 612 -7.21 -27.74 14.47
N ILE A 613 -7.24 -26.44 14.78
CA ILE A 613 -8.39 -25.56 14.53
C ILE A 613 -8.02 -24.57 13.43
N CYS A 614 -8.79 -24.54 12.35
CA CYS A 614 -8.60 -23.60 11.26
C CYS A 614 -9.73 -22.57 11.20
N VAL A 615 -9.38 -21.30 11.11
CA VAL A 615 -10.30 -20.17 10.94
C VAL A 615 -10.25 -19.74 9.48
N THR A 616 -11.37 -19.89 8.78
CA THR A 616 -11.53 -19.64 7.34
C THR A 616 -12.47 -18.48 7.08
N GLY A 617 -12.66 -18.15 5.80
CA GLY A 617 -13.55 -17.08 5.34
C GLY A 617 -12.87 -16.10 4.40
N VAL A 618 -13.65 -15.28 3.70
CA VAL A 618 -13.15 -14.34 2.69
C VAL A 618 -12.27 -13.21 3.26
N SER A 619 -11.55 -12.49 2.40
CA SER A 619 -10.76 -11.32 2.82
C SER A 619 -11.65 -10.29 3.53
N GLY A 620 -11.20 -9.77 4.67
CA GLY A 620 -11.97 -8.79 5.44
C GLY A 620 -13.13 -9.34 6.30
N SER A 621 -13.35 -10.66 6.37
CA SER A 621 -14.45 -11.24 7.16
C SER A 621 -14.29 -11.13 8.69
N GLY A 622 -13.09 -10.78 9.18
CA GLY A 622 -12.77 -10.62 10.60
C GLY A 622 -11.84 -11.67 11.20
N LYS A 623 -11.24 -12.56 10.39
CA LYS A 623 -10.34 -13.65 10.84
C LYS A 623 -9.22 -13.20 11.76
N SER A 624 -8.37 -12.27 11.30
CA SER A 624 -7.23 -11.77 12.08
C SER A 624 -7.71 -10.99 13.32
N THR A 625 -8.82 -10.26 13.22
CA THR A 625 -9.44 -9.58 14.38
C THR A 625 -9.84 -10.58 15.45
N LEU A 626 -10.51 -11.66 15.07
CA LEU A 626 -10.93 -12.72 16.00
C LEU A 626 -9.72 -13.42 16.64
N VAL A 627 -8.77 -13.88 15.82
CA VAL A 627 -7.68 -14.75 16.28
C VAL A 627 -6.58 -13.97 17.02
N ARG A 628 -6.16 -12.81 16.51
CA ARG A 628 -5.03 -12.06 17.08
C ARG A 628 -5.47 -11.04 18.12
N HIS A 629 -6.44 -10.21 17.77
CA HIS A 629 -6.84 -9.07 18.63
C HIS A 629 -7.79 -9.48 19.76
N VAL A 630 -8.68 -10.46 19.53
CA VAL A 630 -9.59 -10.94 20.57
C VAL A 630 -9.02 -12.17 21.28
N LEU A 631 -8.76 -13.27 20.58
CA LEU A 631 -8.37 -14.53 21.21
C LEU A 631 -6.96 -14.47 21.82
N GLN A 632 -5.93 -14.20 21.02
CA GLN A 632 -4.54 -14.21 21.47
C GLN A 632 -4.28 -13.17 22.56
N SER A 633 -4.73 -11.93 22.35
CA SER A 633 -4.44 -10.81 23.27
C SER A 633 -5.04 -11.04 24.66
N ASN A 634 -6.29 -11.51 24.73
CA ASN A 634 -6.94 -11.79 26.00
C ASN A 634 -6.35 -13.04 26.69
N LEU A 635 -6.10 -14.13 25.94
CA LEU A 635 -5.49 -15.33 26.54
C LEU A 635 -4.09 -15.06 27.07
N HIS A 636 -3.29 -14.26 26.37
CA HIS A 636 -1.97 -13.86 26.84
C HIS A 636 -2.05 -13.10 28.17
N GLY A 637 -3.00 -12.16 28.29
CA GLY A 637 -3.28 -11.45 29.54
C GLY A 637 -3.69 -12.39 30.68
N ILE A 638 -4.60 -13.33 30.42
CA ILE A 638 -5.09 -14.31 31.40
C ILE A 638 -3.94 -15.19 31.93
N VAL A 639 -3.11 -15.73 31.03
CA VAL A 639 -2.00 -16.62 31.40
C VAL A 639 -0.92 -15.87 32.20
N GLN A 640 -0.56 -14.65 31.80
CA GLN A 640 0.43 -13.84 32.54
C GLN A 640 -0.02 -13.49 33.96
N GLN A 641 -1.32 -13.17 34.15
CA GLN A 641 -1.86 -12.84 35.46
C GLN A 641 -1.81 -14.04 36.42
N ARG A 642 -2.05 -15.26 35.91
CA ARG A 642 -1.95 -16.49 36.73
C ARG A 642 -0.52 -16.75 37.22
N GLY A 643 0.49 -16.44 36.41
CA GLY A 643 1.90 -16.65 36.75
C GLY A 643 2.45 -15.71 37.85
N LYS A 644 1.80 -14.56 38.11
CA LYS A 644 2.36 -13.51 39.01
C LYS A 644 1.93 -13.61 40.48
N GLY A 645 1.24 -14.66 40.90
CA GLY A 645 0.82 -14.84 42.29
C GLY A 645 -0.26 -13.82 42.71
N ARG A 646 -1.16 -14.28 43.57
CA ARG A 646 -2.42 -13.64 43.93
C ARG A 646 -2.21 -12.35 44.76
N ARG A 647 -1.84 -11.22 44.14
CA ARG A 647 -1.78 -9.89 44.79
C ARG A 647 -2.32 -8.76 43.91
N LYS A 648 -3.63 -8.77 43.72
CA LYS A 648 -4.58 -7.62 43.76
C LYS A 648 -5.91 -8.14 43.20
N LYS A 649 -7.02 -7.93 43.93
CA LYS A 649 -8.37 -8.07 43.36
C LYS A 649 -8.41 -7.20 42.09
N ALA A 650 -8.49 -7.83 40.93
CA ALA A 650 -8.62 -7.13 39.66
C ALA A 650 -9.97 -6.39 39.66
N LYS A 651 -9.92 -5.05 39.66
CA LYS A 651 -11.00 -4.27 39.03
C LYS A 651 -11.06 -4.75 37.58
N ASN A 652 -12.26 -5.14 37.12
CA ASN A 652 -12.61 -5.59 35.76
C ASN A 652 -11.44 -5.97 34.85
N ASN A 653 -11.33 -7.26 34.51
CA ASN A 653 -10.52 -7.67 33.36
C ASN A 653 -11.12 -6.96 32.14
N ASP A 654 -10.48 -5.88 31.68
CA ASP A 654 -10.88 -5.18 30.45
C ASP A 654 -10.54 -6.10 29.28
N LEU A 655 -11.41 -7.09 29.06
CA LEU A 655 -11.31 -8.00 27.93
C LEU A 655 -11.46 -7.17 26.66
N ILE A 656 -10.53 -7.37 25.74
CA ILE A 656 -10.48 -6.64 24.48
C ILE A 656 -11.50 -7.26 23.55
N GLY A 657 -12.57 -6.52 23.23
CA GLY A 657 -13.45 -6.87 22.12
C GLY A 657 -14.30 -8.12 22.32
N CYS A 658 -14.50 -8.59 23.55
CA CYS A 658 -15.41 -9.68 23.88
C CYS A 658 -15.97 -9.55 25.31
N ALA A 659 -17.13 -10.15 25.57
CA ALA A 659 -17.78 -10.13 26.88
C ALA A 659 -17.21 -11.15 27.88
N GLY A 660 -16.56 -12.22 27.41
CA GLY A 660 -16.05 -13.27 28.28
C GLY A 660 -15.25 -14.33 27.54
N ILE A 661 -14.29 -14.93 28.23
CA ILE A 661 -13.55 -16.11 27.77
C ILE A 661 -13.60 -17.18 28.87
N GLU A 662 -14.13 -18.36 28.54
CA GLU A 662 -14.30 -19.51 29.43
C GLU A 662 -13.47 -20.70 28.94
N GLY A 663 -13.04 -21.59 29.84
CA GLY A 663 -12.26 -22.79 29.48
C GLY A 663 -10.74 -22.55 29.30
N ALA A 664 -10.24 -21.39 29.74
CA ALA A 664 -8.81 -21.05 29.62
C ALA A 664 -7.93 -21.69 30.71
N ASP A 665 -8.50 -22.35 31.74
CA ASP A 665 -7.77 -22.85 32.93
C ASP A 665 -6.67 -23.86 32.62
N GLY A 666 -6.87 -24.71 31.61
CA GLY A 666 -5.87 -25.69 31.19
C GLY A 666 -4.68 -25.14 30.40
N ILE A 667 -4.73 -23.89 29.93
CA ILE A 667 -3.70 -23.31 29.04
C ILE A 667 -2.56 -22.72 29.88
N GLY A 668 -1.37 -23.29 29.74
CA GLY A 668 -0.16 -22.85 30.45
C GLY A 668 0.64 -21.77 29.70
N ARG A 669 0.57 -21.77 28.37
CA ARG A 669 1.29 -20.81 27.51
C ARG A 669 0.52 -20.53 26.23
N VAL A 670 0.61 -19.30 25.74
CA VAL A 670 0.06 -18.87 24.45
C VAL A 670 1.22 -18.34 23.62
N LEU A 671 1.37 -18.84 22.40
CA LEU A 671 2.47 -18.47 21.52
C LEU A 671 1.96 -18.13 20.12
N GLU A 672 2.27 -16.92 19.67
CA GLU A 672 2.02 -16.48 18.30
C GLU A 672 3.25 -16.76 17.44
N VAL A 673 3.03 -17.38 16.27
CA VAL A 673 4.06 -17.61 15.26
C VAL A 673 3.67 -16.82 14.01
N ASP A 674 4.21 -15.61 13.91
CA ASP A 674 3.97 -14.69 12.80
C ASP A 674 5.12 -14.73 11.76
N GLN A 675 4.87 -14.10 10.61
CA GLN A 675 5.81 -14.00 9.49
C GLN A 675 6.82 -12.85 9.62
N THR A 676 6.83 -12.14 10.76
CA THR A 676 7.80 -11.06 10.94
C THR A 676 9.22 -11.61 10.87
N PRO A 677 10.18 -10.85 10.29
CA PRO A 677 11.57 -11.29 10.24
C PRO A 677 12.07 -11.71 11.63
N ILE A 678 12.81 -12.82 11.70
CA ILE A 678 13.38 -13.32 12.97
C ILE A 678 14.28 -12.29 13.66
N GLY A 679 14.82 -11.32 12.91
CA GLY A 679 15.31 -10.06 13.43
C GLY A 679 15.37 -8.96 12.37
N LYS A 680 15.37 -7.70 12.83
CA LYS A 680 15.40 -6.52 11.95
C LYS A 680 16.79 -6.19 11.41
N THR A 681 17.83 -6.87 11.87
CA THR A 681 19.23 -6.57 11.52
C THR A 681 19.88 -7.77 10.85
N PRO A 682 20.91 -7.55 10.01
CA PRO A 682 21.70 -8.64 9.42
C PRO A 682 22.44 -9.53 10.44
N ARG A 683 22.45 -9.14 11.72
CA ARG A 683 23.02 -9.91 12.83
C ARG A 683 22.16 -11.09 13.27
N SER A 684 20.87 -11.10 12.92
CA SER A 684 20.01 -12.24 13.18
C SER A 684 20.10 -13.23 12.02
N CYS A 685 20.33 -14.51 12.32
CA CYS A 685 20.39 -15.60 11.36
C CYS A 685 19.82 -16.90 11.94
N PRO A 686 19.52 -17.93 11.12
CA PRO A 686 18.99 -19.21 11.60
C PRO A 686 19.78 -19.82 12.77
N ALA A 687 21.11 -19.86 12.69
CA ALA A 687 21.94 -20.43 13.74
C ALA A 687 21.82 -19.70 15.08
N THR A 688 21.75 -18.37 15.06
CA THR A 688 21.57 -17.57 16.29
C THR A 688 20.17 -17.72 16.87
N TYR A 689 19.14 -17.79 16.03
CA TYR A 689 17.75 -17.77 16.46
C TYR A 689 17.32 -19.10 17.08
N VAL A 690 17.73 -20.22 16.48
CA VAL A 690 17.48 -21.57 17.01
C VAL A 690 18.34 -21.85 18.26
N GLY A 691 19.36 -21.03 18.53
CA GLY A 691 20.21 -21.15 19.71
C GLY A 691 21.35 -22.17 19.58
N ILE A 692 21.67 -22.61 18.35
CA ILE A 692 22.80 -23.51 18.08
C ILE A 692 24.14 -22.76 17.96
N TRP A 693 24.11 -21.47 17.64
CA TRP A 693 25.32 -20.68 17.39
C TRP A 693 26.29 -20.65 18.59
N ASP A 694 25.77 -20.51 19.80
CA ASP A 694 26.61 -20.49 21.01
C ASP A 694 27.36 -21.82 21.23
N ARG A 695 26.76 -22.92 20.82
CA ARG A 695 27.39 -24.25 20.89
C ARG A 695 28.48 -24.38 19.84
N ILE A 696 28.21 -23.92 18.61
CA ILE A 696 29.20 -23.92 17.52
C ILE A 696 30.42 -23.06 17.89
N ARG A 697 30.21 -21.86 18.45
CA ARG A 697 31.32 -20.98 18.90
C ARG A 697 32.21 -21.63 19.98
N ARG A 698 31.63 -22.44 20.87
CA ARG A 698 32.41 -23.20 21.87
C ARG A 698 33.28 -24.25 21.21
N LEU A 699 32.77 -24.98 20.21
CA LEU A 699 33.56 -25.96 19.46
C LEU A 699 34.79 -25.32 18.80
N PHE A 700 34.66 -24.13 18.21
CA PHE A 700 35.79 -23.39 17.65
C PHE A 700 36.80 -22.94 18.72
N ALA A 701 36.32 -22.44 19.87
CA ALA A 701 37.20 -22.05 20.98
C ALA A 701 37.92 -23.24 21.64
N GLU A 702 37.40 -24.45 21.49
CA GLU A 702 38.01 -25.68 22.02
C GLU A 702 39.08 -26.27 21.09
N THR A 703 39.25 -25.73 19.88
CA THR A 703 40.30 -26.18 18.94
C THR A 703 41.71 -25.88 19.49
N PRO A 704 42.73 -26.71 19.19
CA PRO A 704 44.10 -26.49 19.66
C PRO A 704 44.64 -25.11 19.30
N ASP A 705 44.44 -24.67 18.04
CA ASP A 705 44.91 -23.38 17.55
C ASP A 705 44.24 -22.19 18.26
N ALA A 706 42.94 -22.28 18.55
CA ALA A 706 42.23 -21.25 19.29
C ALA A 706 42.74 -21.16 20.74
N ARG A 707 42.95 -22.32 21.39
CA ARG A 707 43.47 -22.37 22.76
C ARG A 707 44.88 -21.82 22.88
N MET A 708 45.77 -22.15 21.93
CA MET A 708 47.14 -21.61 21.90
C MET A 708 47.17 -20.09 21.76
N ARG A 709 46.19 -19.50 21.05
CA ARG A 709 46.08 -18.05 20.86
C ARG A 709 45.23 -17.33 21.92
N GLY A 710 44.75 -18.05 22.93
CA GLY A 710 43.89 -17.50 23.98
C GLY A 710 42.50 -17.06 23.48
N TYR A 711 42.05 -17.56 22.33
CA TYR A 711 40.75 -17.19 21.77
C TYR A 711 39.62 -17.89 22.50
N THR A 712 38.67 -17.09 22.98
CA THR A 712 37.45 -17.58 23.63
C THR A 712 36.29 -17.67 22.62
N ASN A 713 35.13 -18.18 23.07
CA ASN A 713 33.91 -18.22 22.26
C ASN A 713 33.47 -16.82 21.78
N SER A 714 33.89 -15.73 22.45
CA SER A 714 33.59 -14.33 22.08
C SER A 714 34.22 -13.94 20.76
N ARG A 715 35.45 -14.42 20.48
CA ARG A 715 36.20 -14.14 19.24
C ARG A 715 35.45 -14.60 17.99
N PHE A 716 34.72 -15.71 18.10
CA PHE A 716 33.94 -16.30 17.01
C PHE A 716 32.51 -15.73 16.92
N SER A 717 32.23 -14.61 17.59
CA SER A 717 30.94 -13.93 17.53
C SER A 717 31.01 -12.71 16.63
N PHE A 718 30.27 -12.71 15.52
CA PHE A 718 30.13 -11.52 14.68
C PHE A 718 29.39 -10.35 15.36
N ASN A 719 28.82 -10.57 16.55
CA ASN A 719 28.17 -9.53 17.37
C ASN A 719 29.14 -8.81 18.32
N VAL A 720 30.30 -9.41 18.61
CA VAL A 720 31.31 -8.86 19.54
C VAL A 720 32.40 -8.18 18.71
N ALA A 721 32.92 -7.04 19.19
CA ALA A 721 33.96 -6.30 18.47
C ALA A 721 35.24 -7.14 18.26
N GLU A 722 35.53 -8.03 19.20
CA GLU A 722 36.63 -8.97 19.15
C GLU A 722 36.43 -10.01 18.02
N GLY A 723 37.24 -9.93 16.96
CA GLY A 723 37.27 -10.92 15.87
C GLY A 723 36.32 -10.68 14.69
N ARG A 724 35.33 -9.79 14.82
CA ARG A 724 34.47 -9.39 13.69
C ARG A 724 35.17 -8.37 12.78
N CYS A 725 34.75 -8.31 11.52
CA CYS A 725 35.20 -7.28 10.59
C CYS A 725 34.80 -5.87 11.10
N PRO A 726 35.73 -4.91 11.17
CA PRO A 726 35.46 -3.56 11.68
C PRO A 726 34.53 -2.76 10.78
N ASP A 727 34.72 -2.83 9.45
CA ASP A 727 34.07 -1.94 8.49
C ASP A 727 32.57 -2.21 8.31
N CYS A 728 32.17 -3.48 8.36
CA CYS A 728 30.76 -3.86 8.38
C CYS A 728 30.22 -4.12 9.80
N ALA A 729 31.06 -3.96 10.83
CA ALA A 729 30.74 -4.31 12.21
C ALA A 729 30.10 -5.71 12.37
N GLY A 730 30.66 -6.69 11.63
CA GLY A 730 30.22 -8.09 11.60
C GLY A 730 28.94 -8.38 10.81
N GLN A 731 28.40 -7.41 10.08
CA GLN A 731 27.20 -7.62 9.24
C GLN A 731 27.52 -8.39 7.96
N GLY A 732 28.72 -8.19 7.39
CA GLY A 732 29.13 -8.75 6.09
C GLY A 732 28.60 -7.97 4.89
N MET A 733 27.75 -6.96 5.11
CA MET A 733 27.17 -6.13 4.06
C MET A 733 27.20 -4.66 4.47
N GLN A 734 27.11 -3.76 3.49
CA GLN A 734 26.92 -2.33 3.67
C GLN A 734 25.63 -1.88 2.98
N ARG A 735 24.90 -0.97 3.62
CA ARG A 735 23.64 -0.44 3.08
C ARG A 735 23.93 0.90 2.41
N ILE A 736 23.61 0.98 1.12
CA ILE A 736 23.72 2.19 0.32
C ILE A 736 22.34 2.84 0.25
N GLU A 737 22.24 4.10 0.66
CA GLU A 737 21.00 4.88 0.54
C GLU A 737 20.83 5.40 -0.88
N MET A 738 19.63 5.26 -1.42
CA MET A 738 19.26 5.67 -2.78
C MET A 738 18.17 6.76 -2.69
N SER A 739 18.22 7.77 -3.56
CA SER A 739 17.29 8.91 -3.48
C SER A 739 15.87 8.61 -3.97
N PHE A 740 15.71 7.74 -4.98
CA PHE A 740 14.42 7.42 -5.61
C PHE A 740 14.11 5.92 -5.68
N LEU A 741 15.13 5.08 -5.48
CA LEU A 741 15.02 3.63 -5.47
C LEU A 741 15.09 3.12 -4.02
N PRO A 742 14.62 1.89 -3.73
CA PRO A 742 14.87 1.26 -2.45
C PRO A 742 16.38 1.17 -2.16
N ASN A 743 16.77 1.37 -0.89
CA ASN A 743 18.16 1.20 -0.46
C ASN A 743 18.67 -0.19 -0.84
N VAL A 744 19.86 -0.24 -1.43
CA VAL A 744 20.51 -1.49 -1.83
C VAL A 744 21.50 -1.92 -0.77
N THR A 745 21.66 -3.22 -0.58
CA THR A 745 22.61 -3.79 0.36
C THR A 745 23.68 -4.52 -0.45
N VAL A 746 24.94 -4.09 -0.35
CA VAL A 746 26.08 -4.67 -1.07
C VAL A 746 26.97 -5.45 -0.12
N SER A 747 27.73 -6.42 -0.63
CA SER A 747 28.71 -7.15 0.18
C SER A 747 29.82 -6.21 0.66
N CYS A 748 30.34 -6.45 1.86
CA CYS A 748 31.42 -5.64 2.40
C CYS A 748 32.74 -5.97 1.69
N ASP A 749 33.33 -4.97 1.04
CA ASP A 749 34.58 -5.10 0.27
C ASP A 749 35.75 -5.63 1.12
N THR A 750 35.83 -5.22 2.39
CA THR A 750 36.94 -5.58 3.29
C THR A 750 36.97 -7.05 3.69
N CYS A 751 35.80 -7.65 3.95
CA CYS A 751 35.73 -9.05 4.38
C CYS A 751 35.18 -9.99 3.31
N GLY A 752 34.79 -9.48 2.14
CA GLY A 752 34.11 -10.24 1.10
C GLY A 752 32.81 -10.89 1.60
N GLY A 753 32.14 -10.29 2.59
CA GLY A 753 30.96 -10.85 3.24
C GLY A 753 31.19 -11.87 4.35
N ASN A 754 32.44 -12.25 4.65
CA ASN A 754 32.77 -13.28 5.65
C ASN A 754 32.52 -12.87 7.11
N ARG A 755 32.27 -11.59 7.39
CA ARG A 755 31.95 -11.01 8.72
C ARG A 755 33.05 -11.01 9.77
N PHE A 756 34.16 -11.69 9.54
CA PHE A 756 35.26 -11.83 10.49
C PHE A 756 36.57 -11.25 9.95
N THR A 757 37.53 -11.00 10.86
CA THR A 757 38.90 -10.66 10.49
C THR A 757 39.66 -11.87 9.99
N THR A 758 40.74 -11.64 9.25
CA THR A 758 41.63 -12.68 8.70
C THR A 758 42.24 -13.56 9.80
N GLU A 759 42.59 -12.99 10.96
CA GLU A 759 43.14 -13.76 12.10
C GLU A 759 42.10 -14.72 12.67
N THR A 760 40.84 -14.30 12.73
CA THR A 760 39.75 -15.16 13.22
C THR A 760 39.46 -16.28 12.23
N LEU A 761 39.55 -16.00 10.93
CA LEU A 761 39.37 -16.98 9.85
C LEU A 761 40.52 -17.98 9.72
N SER A 762 41.66 -17.74 10.37
CA SER A 762 42.77 -18.70 10.38
C SER A 762 42.52 -19.94 11.26
N ILE A 763 41.53 -19.89 12.16
CA ILE A 763 41.16 -21.03 13.00
C ILE A 763 40.19 -21.94 12.24
N ARG A 764 40.48 -23.25 12.27
CA ARG A 764 39.67 -24.27 11.59
C ARG A 764 39.11 -25.31 12.58
N PHE A 765 37.88 -25.74 12.32
CA PHE A 765 37.25 -26.89 12.96
C PHE A 765 36.86 -27.90 11.88
N LYS A 766 37.37 -29.13 11.94
CA LYS A 766 37.25 -30.14 10.86
C LYS A 766 37.59 -29.53 9.48
N ASP A 767 38.74 -28.88 9.40
CA ASP A 767 39.28 -28.18 8.21
C ASP A 767 38.49 -26.97 7.69
N ARG A 768 37.40 -26.59 8.36
CA ARG A 768 36.54 -25.47 7.95
C ARG A 768 36.68 -24.26 8.85
N THR A 769 36.67 -23.07 8.26
CA THR A 769 36.68 -21.80 9.01
C THR A 769 35.29 -21.48 9.57
N VAL A 770 35.21 -20.55 10.52
CA VAL A 770 33.93 -20.11 11.10
C VAL A 770 32.99 -19.47 10.05
N ALA A 771 33.52 -18.77 9.05
CA ALA A 771 32.72 -18.22 7.96
C ALA A 771 32.24 -19.30 7.00
N GLU A 772 33.07 -20.31 6.70
CA GLU A 772 32.66 -21.46 5.89
C GLU A 772 31.52 -22.22 6.56
N VAL A 773 31.60 -22.47 7.88
CA VAL A 773 30.51 -23.10 8.63
C VAL A 773 29.23 -22.25 8.58
N LEU A 774 29.32 -20.93 8.70
CA LEU A 774 28.15 -20.06 8.54
C LEU A 774 27.57 -20.08 7.11
N ASN A 775 28.40 -20.36 6.10
CA ASN A 775 27.99 -20.43 4.71
C ASN A 775 27.49 -21.81 4.26
N MET A 776 27.64 -22.84 5.09
CA MET A 776 27.05 -24.17 4.84
C MET A 776 25.52 -24.08 4.82
N SER A 777 24.93 -24.83 3.90
CA SER A 777 23.50 -25.15 3.95
C SER A 777 23.19 -25.97 5.20
N ILE A 778 21.94 -25.93 5.66
CA ILE A 778 21.50 -26.75 6.78
C ILE A 778 21.65 -28.24 6.46
N ASP A 779 21.41 -28.67 5.22
CA ASP A 779 21.63 -30.06 4.78
C ASP A 779 23.08 -30.51 4.98
N GLU A 780 24.06 -29.71 4.54
CA GLU A 780 25.49 -29.97 4.78
C GLU A 780 25.82 -29.94 6.28
N ALA A 781 25.20 -29.02 7.03
CA ALA A 781 25.45 -28.87 8.46
C ALA A 781 24.92 -30.07 9.27
N VAL A 782 23.79 -30.68 8.87
CA VAL A 782 23.26 -31.90 9.50
C VAL A 782 24.32 -33.00 9.48
N GLU A 783 24.89 -33.27 8.31
CA GLU A 783 25.95 -34.28 8.17
C GLU A 783 27.22 -33.89 8.96
N PHE A 784 27.66 -32.63 8.83
CA PHE A 784 28.88 -32.11 9.47
C PHE A 784 28.84 -32.17 11.01
N PHE A 785 27.67 -31.91 11.61
CA PHE A 785 27.45 -31.90 13.06
C PHE A 785 26.80 -33.19 13.61
N SER A 786 26.74 -34.27 12.83
CA SER A 786 26.20 -35.58 13.22
C SER A 786 26.67 -36.09 14.59
N ALA A 787 27.95 -35.88 14.93
CA ALA A 787 28.52 -36.27 16.22
C ALA A 787 28.04 -35.43 17.43
N HIS A 788 27.39 -34.28 17.20
CA HIS A 788 26.99 -33.33 18.24
C HIS A 788 25.47 -33.30 18.42
N ARG A 789 24.94 -34.27 19.18
CA ARG A 789 23.49 -34.56 19.35
C ARG A 789 22.58 -33.33 19.47
N ASN A 790 22.94 -32.35 20.29
CA ASN A 790 22.11 -31.16 20.52
C ASN A 790 22.07 -30.20 19.31
N VAL A 791 23.18 -30.06 18.60
CA VAL A 791 23.24 -29.25 17.37
C VAL A 791 22.54 -30.01 16.25
N HIS A 792 22.85 -31.31 16.09
CA HIS A 792 22.26 -32.19 15.11
C HIS A 792 20.73 -32.24 15.19
N HIS A 793 20.15 -32.42 16.38
CA HIS A 793 18.70 -32.47 16.55
C HIS A 793 17.99 -31.19 16.07
N ALA A 794 18.54 -30.02 16.40
CA ALA A 794 17.98 -28.76 15.94
C ALA A 794 18.11 -28.56 14.43
N LEU A 795 19.24 -28.98 13.84
CA LEU A 795 19.44 -28.95 12.39
C LEU A 795 18.50 -29.92 11.66
N GLN A 796 18.29 -31.13 12.21
CA GLN A 796 17.35 -32.10 11.66
C GLN A 796 15.92 -31.55 11.63
N LEU A 797 15.48 -30.86 12.69
CA LEU A 797 14.17 -30.22 12.70
C LEU A 797 14.05 -29.13 11.63
N LEU A 798 15.11 -28.34 11.40
CA LEU A 798 15.13 -27.35 10.30
C LEU A 798 15.05 -28.05 8.93
N GLN A 799 15.74 -29.17 8.74
CA GLN A 799 15.66 -29.97 7.52
C GLN A 799 14.26 -30.55 7.31
N ASP A 800 13.66 -31.14 8.36
CA ASP A 800 12.33 -31.76 8.32
C ASP A 800 11.22 -30.78 7.90
N VAL A 801 11.32 -29.50 8.30
CA VAL A 801 10.37 -28.43 7.88
C VAL A 801 10.66 -27.85 6.48
N GLY A 802 11.64 -28.41 5.77
CA GLY A 802 11.99 -28.02 4.40
C GLY A 802 12.94 -26.82 4.30
N LEU A 803 13.67 -26.46 5.37
CA LEU A 803 14.64 -25.35 5.37
C LEU A 803 16.08 -25.80 5.10
N GLY A 804 16.30 -27.05 4.67
CA GLY A 804 17.63 -27.62 4.44
C GLY A 804 18.56 -26.79 3.54
N TYR A 805 17.99 -26.06 2.59
CA TYR A 805 18.74 -25.22 1.64
C TYR A 805 19.28 -23.92 2.21
N LEU A 806 18.74 -23.42 3.34
CA LEU A 806 19.17 -22.15 3.91
C LEU A 806 20.57 -22.28 4.50
N LYS A 807 21.35 -21.20 4.40
CA LYS A 807 22.65 -21.15 5.05
C LYS A 807 22.51 -20.88 6.55
N LEU A 808 23.36 -21.49 7.39
CA LEU A 808 23.34 -21.28 8.85
C LEU A 808 23.42 -19.80 9.25
N GLY A 809 24.26 -19.05 8.52
CA GLY A 809 24.51 -17.63 8.69
C GLY A 809 23.64 -16.71 7.85
N GLN A 810 22.66 -17.22 7.09
CA GLN A 810 21.82 -16.39 6.23
C GLN A 810 21.15 -15.26 7.01
N GLN A 811 21.24 -14.04 6.49
CA GLN A 811 20.82 -12.84 7.22
C GLN A 811 19.30 -12.76 7.27
N SER A 812 18.74 -12.38 8.41
CA SER A 812 17.29 -12.32 8.59
C SER A 812 16.54 -11.44 7.57
N PRO A 813 17.07 -10.30 7.10
CA PRO A 813 16.37 -9.49 6.09
C PRO A 813 16.23 -10.19 4.74
N THR A 814 17.12 -11.14 4.41
CA THR A 814 17.09 -11.89 3.16
C THR A 814 16.21 -13.13 3.23
N LEU A 815 15.65 -13.45 4.40
CA LEU A 815 14.71 -14.56 4.56
C LEU A 815 13.30 -14.16 4.09
N SER A 816 12.57 -15.11 3.53
CA SER A 816 11.14 -14.97 3.25
C SER A 816 10.32 -14.97 4.54
N GLY A 817 9.07 -14.48 4.49
CA GLY A 817 8.17 -14.50 5.66
C GLY A 817 7.89 -15.93 6.15
N GLY A 818 7.63 -16.85 5.22
CA GLY A 818 7.42 -18.27 5.52
C GLY A 818 8.67 -19.00 6.01
N GLU A 819 9.87 -18.63 5.54
CA GLU A 819 11.15 -19.13 6.12
C GLU A 819 11.30 -18.69 7.58
N ALA A 820 11.09 -17.40 7.87
CA ALA A 820 11.16 -16.88 9.23
C ALA A 820 10.15 -17.55 10.17
N GLN A 821 8.92 -17.78 9.70
CA GLN A 821 7.88 -18.46 10.46
C GLN A 821 8.23 -19.93 10.76
N ARG A 822 8.74 -20.68 9.77
CA ARG A 822 9.18 -22.07 9.97
C ARG A 822 10.35 -22.18 10.94
N ILE A 823 11.31 -21.24 10.89
CA ILE A 823 12.40 -21.18 11.89
C ILE A 823 11.83 -20.98 13.30
N LYS A 824 10.82 -20.12 13.48
CA LYS A 824 10.14 -19.92 14.77
C LYS A 824 9.45 -21.20 15.27
N LEU A 825 8.74 -21.90 14.39
CA LEU A 825 8.11 -23.18 14.72
C LEU A 825 9.13 -24.21 15.18
N VAL A 826 10.24 -24.35 14.45
CA VAL A 826 11.34 -25.27 14.81
C VAL A 826 11.95 -24.93 16.16
N THR A 827 12.17 -23.64 16.44
CA THR A 827 12.68 -23.20 17.75
C THR A 827 11.78 -23.65 18.90
N GLU A 828 10.46 -23.68 18.72
CA GLU A 828 9.54 -24.16 19.75
C GLU A 828 9.47 -25.69 19.81
N LEU A 829 9.52 -26.39 18.67
CA LEU A 829 9.62 -27.86 18.64
C LEU A 829 10.89 -28.36 19.33
N ALA A 830 12.02 -27.68 19.11
CA ALA A 830 13.29 -28.00 19.74
C ALA A 830 13.26 -27.85 21.27
N LYS A 831 12.40 -26.97 21.80
CA LYS A 831 12.18 -26.79 23.25
C LYS A 831 11.17 -27.77 23.83
N ALA A 832 10.18 -28.21 23.04
CA ALA A 832 9.09 -29.08 23.46
C ALA A 832 9.53 -30.51 23.86
N GLY A 833 10.75 -30.94 23.49
CA GLY A 833 11.33 -32.23 23.90
C GLY A 833 11.69 -32.34 25.40
N GLY A 834 11.55 -31.26 26.18
CA GLY A 834 11.69 -31.27 27.64
C GLY A 834 10.36 -31.53 28.35
N ARG A 835 10.33 -32.54 29.23
CA ARG A 835 9.17 -33.03 30.02
C ARG A 835 8.47 -32.01 30.97
N THR A 836 8.59 -30.71 30.75
CA THR A 836 8.16 -29.68 31.73
C THR A 836 7.51 -28.43 31.13
N ALA A 837 6.58 -28.57 30.17
CA ALA A 837 5.72 -27.45 29.77
C ALA A 837 4.26 -27.88 29.75
N GLY A 838 3.40 -27.15 30.47
CA GLY A 838 1.94 -27.34 30.40
C GLY A 838 1.39 -27.08 28.99
N HIS A 839 0.11 -27.40 28.79
CA HIS A 839 -0.59 -27.26 27.50
C HIS A 839 -0.35 -25.88 26.87
N THR A 840 0.24 -25.88 25.67
CA THR A 840 0.52 -24.65 24.92
C THR A 840 -0.51 -24.47 23.80
N LEU A 841 -1.03 -23.24 23.65
CA LEU A 841 -1.86 -22.85 22.52
C LEU A 841 -1.02 -22.05 21.52
N TYR A 842 -0.87 -22.59 20.32
CA TYR A 842 -0.18 -21.96 19.21
C TYR A 842 -1.18 -21.20 18.34
N VAL A 843 -0.84 -19.97 17.97
CA VAL A 843 -1.58 -19.15 17.02
C VAL A 843 -0.71 -18.89 15.80
N LEU A 844 -1.14 -19.37 14.64
CA LEU A 844 -0.44 -19.19 13.37
C LEU A 844 -1.30 -18.37 12.42
N ASP A 845 -0.69 -17.38 11.77
CA ASP A 845 -1.33 -16.56 10.74
C ASP A 845 -0.79 -17.00 9.39
N GLU A 846 -1.65 -17.61 8.57
CA GLU A 846 -1.40 -18.06 7.19
C GLU A 846 -0.02 -18.73 6.98
N PRO A 847 0.25 -19.87 7.65
CA PRO A 847 1.55 -20.55 7.59
C PRO A 847 1.93 -21.14 6.22
N THR A 848 0.99 -21.23 5.28
CA THR A 848 1.25 -21.71 3.91
C THR A 848 1.71 -20.64 2.93
N ILE A 849 1.82 -19.38 3.35
CA ILE A 849 2.28 -18.29 2.48
C ILE A 849 3.64 -18.63 1.86
N GLY A 850 3.70 -18.58 0.52
CA GLY A 850 4.90 -18.82 -0.27
C GLY A 850 5.43 -20.26 -0.20
N LEU A 851 4.58 -21.23 0.18
CA LEU A 851 4.95 -22.64 0.21
C LEU A 851 4.49 -23.36 -1.05
N HIS A 852 5.39 -24.15 -1.62
CA HIS A 852 5.06 -25.13 -2.66
C HIS A 852 4.26 -26.30 -2.06
N MET A 853 3.46 -27.03 -2.86
CA MET A 853 2.64 -28.15 -2.37
C MET A 853 3.43 -29.21 -1.58
N ALA A 854 4.67 -29.47 -1.99
CA ALA A 854 5.60 -30.38 -1.29
C ALA A 854 6.00 -29.87 0.10
N ASP A 855 6.06 -28.56 0.30
CA ASP A 855 6.37 -27.95 1.59
C ASP A 855 5.11 -27.83 2.47
N VAL A 856 3.92 -27.66 1.86
CA VAL A 856 2.63 -27.75 2.54
C VAL A 856 2.44 -29.15 3.16
N GLU A 857 2.78 -30.22 2.42
CA GLU A 857 2.76 -31.59 2.95
C GLU A 857 3.61 -31.74 4.22
N LYS A 858 4.86 -31.23 4.21
CA LYS A 858 5.75 -31.26 5.38
C LYS A 858 5.18 -30.44 6.54
N LEU A 859 4.61 -29.28 6.25
CA LEU A 859 3.99 -28.43 7.26
C LEU A 859 2.82 -29.15 7.95
N ILE A 860 1.94 -29.84 7.20
CA ILE A 860 0.84 -30.63 7.75
C ILE A 860 1.35 -31.62 8.79
N HIS A 861 2.41 -32.37 8.47
CA HIS A 861 3.01 -33.31 9.42
C HIS A 861 3.51 -32.63 10.70
N VAL A 862 4.13 -31.45 10.56
CA VAL A 862 4.65 -30.67 11.70
C VAL A 862 3.52 -30.16 12.60
N LEU A 863 2.43 -29.65 12.01
CA LEU A 863 1.26 -29.19 12.75
C LEU A 863 0.61 -30.34 13.53
N HIS A 864 0.48 -31.52 12.92
CA HIS A 864 -0.03 -32.69 13.62
C HIS A 864 0.89 -33.18 14.74
N ARG A 865 2.23 -33.17 14.56
CA ARG A 865 3.18 -33.48 15.64
C ARG A 865 3.01 -32.54 16.85
N LEU A 866 2.72 -31.26 16.63
CA LEU A 866 2.45 -30.30 17.72
C LEU A 866 1.18 -30.69 18.49
N VAL A 867 0.12 -31.04 17.77
CA VAL A 867 -1.17 -31.46 18.35
C VAL A 867 -1.05 -32.80 19.08
N ASP A 868 -0.34 -33.78 18.50
CA ASP A 868 -0.08 -35.09 19.10
C ASP A 868 0.72 -34.99 20.40
N ALA A 869 1.56 -33.96 20.53
CA ALA A 869 2.25 -33.63 21.79
C ALA A 869 1.32 -33.01 22.87
N GLY A 870 0.01 -32.95 22.63
CA GLY A 870 -1.00 -32.47 23.57
C GLY A 870 -1.25 -30.96 23.52
N ASN A 871 -0.82 -30.27 22.45
CA ASN A 871 -1.01 -28.83 22.29
C ASN A 871 -2.25 -28.50 21.45
N THR A 872 -2.72 -27.26 21.53
CA THR A 872 -3.76 -26.72 20.65
C THR A 872 -3.11 -25.85 19.58
N VAL A 873 -3.50 -26.02 18.31
CA VAL A 873 -3.00 -25.20 17.21
C VAL A 873 -4.18 -24.50 16.54
N VAL A 874 -4.26 -23.18 16.67
CA VAL A 874 -5.24 -22.32 16.00
C VAL A 874 -4.56 -21.62 14.84
N LEU A 875 -5.07 -21.79 13.63
CA LEU A 875 -4.50 -21.21 12.43
C LEU A 875 -5.54 -20.42 11.62
N VAL A 876 -5.11 -19.32 11.03
CA VAL A 876 -5.87 -18.63 9.97
C VAL A 876 -5.35 -19.15 8.64
N GLU A 877 -6.21 -19.69 7.80
CA GLU A 877 -5.79 -20.24 6.51
C GLU A 877 -6.83 -20.09 5.41
N HIS A 878 -6.30 -20.15 4.19
CA HIS A 878 -7.03 -20.14 2.94
C HIS A 878 -6.68 -21.36 2.06
N ASN A 879 -5.55 -22.02 2.32
CA ASN A 879 -5.13 -23.20 1.58
C ASN A 879 -6.05 -24.40 1.88
N LEU A 880 -6.67 -24.96 0.84
CA LEU A 880 -7.64 -26.05 0.98
C LEU A 880 -7.03 -27.35 1.52
N ASP A 881 -5.76 -27.63 1.25
CA ASP A 881 -5.07 -28.81 1.79
C ASP A 881 -4.98 -28.72 3.32
N ILE A 882 -4.64 -27.56 3.89
CA ILE A 882 -4.64 -27.36 5.37
C ILE A 882 -6.05 -27.38 5.95
N ILE A 883 -7.01 -26.71 5.29
CA ILE A 883 -8.40 -26.67 5.73
C ILE A 883 -8.98 -28.09 5.80
N ALA A 884 -8.65 -28.94 4.83
CA ALA A 884 -9.07 -30.35 4.81
C ALA A 884 -8.40 -31.21 5.89
N GLU A 885 -7.23 -30.83 6.41
CA GLU A 885 -6.54 -31.51 7.52
C GLU A 885 -7.03 -31.09 8.91
N ALA A 886 -7.68 -29.93 9.04
CA ALA A 886 -8.18 -29.44 10.32
C ALA A 886 -9.15 -30.43 10.99
N ASP A 887 -9.11 -30.47 12.32
CA ASP A 887 -10.08 -31.24 13.11
C ASP A 887 -11.35 -30.42 13.39
N TRP A 888 -11.22 -29.09 13.34
CA TRP A 888 -12.31 -28.14 13.56
C TRP A 888 -12.11 -26.89 12.70
N LEU A 889 -13.18 -26.43 12.07
CA LEU A 889 -13.26 -25.21 11.28
C LEU A 889 -14.16 -24.19 11.95
N ILE A 890 -13.78 -22.93 11.83
CA ILE A 890 -14.61 -21.76 12.14
C ILE A 890 -14.61 -20.88 10.90
N ASP A 891 -15.73 -20.84 10.18
CA ASP A 891 -15.86 -20.08 8.95
C ASP A 891 -16.54 -18.72 9.21
N LEU A 892 -15.85 -17.63 8.89
CA LEU A 892 -16.32 -16.26 9.07
C LEU A 892 -16.75 -15.62 7.75
N GLY A 893 -17.85 -14.88 7.79
CA GLY A 893 -18.40 -14.22 6.60
C GLY A 893 -19.79 -13.64 6.87
N PRO A 894 -20.74 -13.70 5.91
CA PRO A 894 -20.59 -14.26 4.55
C PRO A 894 -19.66 -13.45 3.65
N GLU A 895 -19.55 -12.13 3.85
CA GLU A 895 -18.67 -11.26 3.05
C GLU A 895 -17.54 -10.62 3.89
N GLY A 896 -16.76 -9.73 3.28
CA GLY A 896 -15.78 -8.88 3.97
C GLY A 896 -16.38 -7.57 4.49
N GLY A 897 -15.69 -6.91 5.42
CA GLY A 897 -16.09 -5.59 5.95
C GLY A 897 -17.44 -5.63 6.66
N ASN A 898 -18.33 -4.68 6.36
CA ASN A 898 -19.65 -4.57 7.00
C ASN A 898 -20.57 -5.78 6.72
N GLY A 899 -20.37 -6.45 5.57
CA GLY A 899 -21.08 -7.68 5.21
C GLY A 899 -20.56 -8.93 5.93
N GLY A 900 -19.47 -8.82 6.70
CA GLY A 900 -18.83 -9.91 7.40
C GLY A 900 -19.12 -9.97 8.90
N GLY A 901 -18.19 -10.59 9.63
CA GLY A 901 -18.19 -10.61 11.09
C GLY A 901 -19.16 -11.57 11.75
N GLU A 902 -19.77 -12.48 11.00
CA GLU A 902 -20.65 -13.54 11.50
C GLU A 902 -19.97 -14.91 11.37
N ILE A 903 -20.41 -15.88 12.19
CA ILE A 903 -20.05 -17.28 12.00
C ILE A 903 -21.00 -17.87 10.98
N VAL A 904 -20.48 -18.22 9.81
CA VAL A 904 -21.26 -18.85 8.75
C VAL A 904 -21.45 -20.34 9.03
N ALA A 905 -20.37 -20.99 9.45
CA ALA A 905 -20.36 -22.41 9.81
C ALA A 905 -19.25 -22.70 10.84
N GLN A 906 -19.45 -23.73 11.65
CA GLN A 906 -18.43 -24.28 12.54
C GLN A 906 -18.62 -25.79 12.68
N GLY A 907 -17.54 -26.56 12.73
CA GLY A 907 -17.61 -28.03 12.80
C GLY A 907 -16.38 -28.69 12.19
N SER A 908 -16.45 -30.00 11.89
CA SER A 908 -15.41 -30.65 11.08
C SER A 908 -15.44 -30.13 9.64
N PRO A 909 -14.35 -30.29 8.85
CA PRO A 909 -14.33 -29.90 7.44
C PRO A 909 -15.53 -30.42 6.63
N GLU A 910 -15.93 -31.67 6.87
CA GLU A 910 -17.05 -32.30 6.18
C GLU A 910 -18.39 -31.63 6.53
N LYS A 911 -18.60 -31.27 7.81
CA LYS A 911 -19.81 -30.55 8.25
C LYS A 911 -19.90 -29.14 7.71
N VAL A 912 -18.77 -28.45 7.59
CA VAL A 912 -18.72 -27.10 6.99
C VAL A 912 -18.99 -27.19 5.49
N ALA A 913 -18.44 -28.20 4.80
CA ALA A 913 -18.68 -28.43 3.38
C ALA A 913 -20.17 -28.65 3.01
N GLU A 914 -21.02 -29.05 3.96
CA GLU A 914 -22.48 -29.15 3.76
C GLU A 914 -23.20 -27.79 3.71
N LYS A 915 -22.56 -26.68 4.10
CA LYS A 915 -23.17 -25.34 4.22
C LYS A 915 -23.00 -24.48 2.96
N THR A 916 -23.12 -25.08 1.78
CA THR A 916 -23.04 -24.39 0.48
C THR A 916 -24.14 -23.33 0.33
N GLY A 917 -23.84 -22.22 -0.35
CA GLY A 917 -24.77 -21.11 -0.62
C GLY A 917 -24.71 -19.95 0.39
N ARG A 918 -24.22 -20.21 1.62
CA ARG A 918 -23.88 -19.13 2.59
C ARG A 918 -22.38 -19.08 2.87
N SER A 919 -21.71 -20.23 2.91
CA SER A 919 -20.26 -20.33 3.13
C SER A 919 -19.53 -20.42 1.80
N HIS A 920 -18.76 -19.38 1.47
CA HIS A 920 -17.82 -19.43 0.34
C HIS A 920 -16.77 -20.52 0.55
N THR A 921 -16.31 -20.77 1.78
CA THR A 921 -15.37 -21.87 2.02
C THR A 921 -15.99 -23.24 1.69
N ALA A 922 -17.27 -23.46 2.03
CA ALA A 922 -17.97 -24.71 1.70
C ALA A 922 -18.08 -24.95 0.18
N GLU A 923 -18.29 -23.89 -0.61
CA GLU A 923 -18.41 -23.98 -2.07
C GLU A 923 -17.16 -24.56 -2.75
N PHE A 924 -15.98 -24.27 -2.22
CA PHE A 924 -14.71 -24.80 -2.71
C PHE A 924 -14.28 -26.07 -1.98
N LEU A 925 -14.54 -26.17 -0.67
CA LEU A 925 -14.15 -27.32 0.14
C LEU A 925 -14.93 -28.59 -0.23
N ALA A 926 -16.22 -28.49 -0.55
CA ALA A 926 -17.04 -29.64 -0.92
C ALA A 926 -16.53 -30.38 -2.18
N PRO A 927 -16.32 -29.73 -3.34
CA PRO A 927 -15.75 -30.39 -4.51
C PRO A 927 -14.30 -30.82 -4.30
N PHE A 928 -13.53 -30.08 -3.48
CA PHE A 928 -12.16 -30.45 -3.13
C PHE A 928 -12.11 -31.78 -2.35
N LEU A 929 -12.90 -31.93 -1.29
CA LEU A 929 -13.00 -33.17 -0.51
C LEU A 929 -13.55 -34.32 -1.35
N ALA A 930 -14.49 -34.07 -2.26
CA ALA A 930 -15.02 -35.09 -3.16
C ALA A 930 -13.97 -35.62 -4.14
N SER A 931 -13.05 -34.76 -4.61
CA SER A 931 -12.00 -35.14 -5.57
C SER A 931 -10.72 -35.67 -4.91
N ARG A 932 -10.45 -35.34 -3.65
CA ARG A 932 -9.22 -35.68 -2.90
C ARG A 932 -9.45 -36.52 -1.65
N GLY A 933 -10.66 -37.04 -1.45
CA GLY A 933 -10.98 -37.89 -0.31
C GLY A 933 -10.31 -39.26 -0.42
N ARG A 934 -9.64 -39.71 0.66
CA ARG A 934 -9.08 -41.07 0.69
C ARG A 934 -10.19 -42.14 0.57
N PRO A 935 -9.98 -43.21 -0.22
CA PRO A 935 -10.90 -44.36 -0.25
C PRO A 935 -10.99 -45.00 1.15
N GLY A 936 -12.20 -45.07 1.72
CA GLY A 936 -12.46 -45.63 3.05
C GLY A 936 -12.56 -44.60 4.20
N ALA A 937 -12.29 -43.31 3.95
CA ALA A 937 -12.73 -42.24 4.83
C ALA A 937 -14.27 -42.09 4.78
N PRO A 938 -14.96 -41.59 5.82
CA PRO A 938 -16.41 -41.42 5.79
C PRO A 938 -16.81 -40.62 4.54
N SER A 939 -17.55 -41.28 3.64
CA SER A 939 -17.83 -40.73 2.30
C SER A 939 -18.75 -39.52 2.39
N PHE A 940 -18.31 -38.38 1.85
CA PHE A 940 -19.16 -37.23 1.58
C PHE A 940 -20.12 -37.58 0.43
N GLN A 941 -21.34 -38.01 0.76
CA GLN A 941 -22.42 -38.12 -0.23
C GLN A 941 -23.21 -36.83 -0.24
N ARG A 942 -23.09 -36.06 -1.33
CA ARG A 942 -23.89 -34.86 -1.59
C ARG A 942 -25.36 -35.28 -1.63
N LYS A 943 -26.14 -34.97 -0.59
CA LYS A 943 -27.60 -35.06 -0.66
C LYS A 943 -28.08 -34.05 -1.68
N THR A 944 -28.29 -34.48 -2.92
CA THR A 944 -29.02 -33.69 -3.92
C THR A 944 -30.47 -33.60 -3.48
N GLY A 945 -30.79 -32.58 -2.69
CA GLY A 945 -32.16 -32.21 -2.40
C GLY A 945 -32.75 -31.52 -3.62
N ASN A 946 -33.65 -32.21 -4.32
CA ASN A 946 -34.72 -31.54 -5.04
C ASN A 946 -35.66 -30.96 -3.98
N ASN A 947 -35.69 -29.64 -3.82
CA ASN A 947 -36.87 -28.81 -3.59
C ASN A 947 -36.50 -27.33 -3.62
#